data_AF-A0A1V9XQP8-F1
#
_entry.id   AF-A0A1V9XQP8-F1
#
_cell.length_a   1.000
_cell.length_b   1.000
_cell.length_c   1.000
_cell.angle_alpha   90.00
_cell.angle_beta   90.00
_cell.angle_gamma   90.00
#
_symmetry.space_group_name_H-M   'P 1'
#
loop_
_entity.id
_entity.type
_entity.pdbx_description
1 polymer ?
#
loop_
_entity_poly.entity_id
_entity_poly.type
_entity_poly.pdbx_seq_one_letter_code
_entity_poly.pdbx_strand_id
1 'polypeptide(L)'
;MHLSEARQQLGLFQHHDAVTGTSKLYVMSDYAERLFRGIKGAHSVIAHVMQYLQSVRKPNYQPPPDQTSYDKGYHQDQIPFTTYLQMSEKRISFDTLPIRVGLHLGPSRIDDLAGQTSTKRTAKVVVFNSHASEVQEAIRVHVTGPVQKVVGPNGRELEFQLNPVWGYSAELPTNLYELLFIAELAPLSTTTFEVVRQAVSEKSRTPATRIRLFLSDSWEKDSPEGEKPTLSNGHLFNFETSDDEDIRMTNGNIHVVFNRSTGLLQSVNGRTISMSFGAYRSAEFHSGAYLFRPNPMEPRHNVTGRFPVIRLVRGPLMSELIVVYPDTVMQRARVYHKAPGRAALTAGIELETSFDLSARHDFLEMYMTFESDVASGQEFFTDSAGFEILRRLRNDLLPVEANYYPMTEAVFIQDDSSRLTLLADHAHGVTSSKPGHLEVMLDRKLRFDDSRGLGEGIMDNRHTRSRFWLLMEIRDQNRLDKTISSERQEISLLSRSGHRLATMLNFPPVIMQSLPTGLSRMVHGEIRFLAEPLPCDVHLLNIRTLPEEAGTDATYNHPSLDRALLVLQSRAADCSITVSPNNPLNCGTQKSERGVFFSNVTVTSIQRTTLTGTMPNGEEVSPKNLRVDPHELESFIITFGKSNYNNGVESNNNNHSIHKKMSIPTTTTTQITV
;
A
#
# COMPACT_ATOMS: atom_id res chain seq x y z
N MET A 1 8.86 -5.44 22.56
CA MET A 1 8.12 -6.71 22.37
C MET A 1 7.38 -6.78 21.04
N HIS A 2 6.32 -5.98 20.80
CA HIS A 2 5.50 -6.08 19.56
C HIS A 2 6.27 -5.98 18.23
N LEU A 3 7.25 -5.06 18.12
CA LEU A 3 8.04 -4.96 16.88
C LEU A 3 8.94 -6.18 16.66
N SER A 4 9.43 -6.81 17.72
CA SER A 4 10.22 -8.04 17.62
C SER A 4 9.35 -9.21 17.17
N GLU A 5 8.16 -9.35 17.76
CA GLU A 5 7.18 -10.35 17.36
C GLU A 5 6.77 -10.18 15.89
N ALA A 6 6.41 -8.96 15.46
CA ALA A 6 6.04 -8.69 14.07
C ALA A 6 7.14 -9.10 13.08
N ARG A 7 8.41 -8.77 13.39
CA ARG A 7 9.56 -9.18 12.56
C ARG A 7 9.76 -10.69 12.54
N GLN A 8 9.63 -11.36 13.69
CA GLN A 8 9.77 -12.82 13.78
C GLN A 8 8.68 -13.53 12.98
N GLN A 9 7.43 -13.08 13.08
CA GLN A 9 6.32 -13.71 12.33
C GLN A 9 6.45 -13.47 10.83
N LEU A 10 6.82 -12.25 10.41
CA LEU A 10 7.08 -11.97 8.99
C LEU A 10 8.28 -12.78 8.46
N GLY A 11 9.35 -12.89 9.25
CA GLY A 11 10.54 -13.68 8.92
C GLY A 11 10.24 -15.19 8.80
N LEU A 12 9.44 -15.72 9.73
CA LEU A 12 8.95 -17.10 9.66
C LEU A 12 8.11 -17.34 8.40
N PHE A 13 7.27 -16.37 8.02
CA PHE A 13 6.45 -16.50 6.82
C PHE A 13 7.26 -16.48 5.51
N GLN A 14 8.52 -16.05 5.53
CA GLN A 14 9.41 -16.19 4.36
C GLN A 14 9.88 -17.64 4.14
N HIS A 15 9.50 -18.58 5.03
CA HIS A 15 9.76 -20.00 4.82
C HIS A 15 9.22 -20.46 3.46
N HIS A 16 9.96 -21.35 2.80
CA HIS A 16 9.64 -21.85 1.46
C HIS A 16 8.40 -22.75 1.39
N ASP A 17 7.76 -23.03 2.53
CA ASP A 17 6.43 -23.65 2.61
C ASP A 17 5.35 -22.70 3.16
N ALA A 18 5.69 -21.46 3.48
CA ALA A 18 4.77 -20.48 4.04
C ALA A 18 4.31 -19.51 2.94
N VAL A 19 5.18 -18.58 2.52
CA VAL A 19 4.87 -17.59 1.47
C VAL A 19 4.51 -18.23 0.12
N THR A 20 5.01 -19.43 -0.14
CA THR A 20 4.73 -20.23 -1.34
C THR A 20 3.34 -20.85 -1.35
N GLY A 21 2.66 -20.90 -0.20
CA GLY A 21 1.36 -21.56 -0.06
C GLY A 21 1.43 -23.09 -0.15
N THR A 22 2.56 -23.70 0.24
CA THR A 22 2.79 -25.15 0.12
C THR A 22 2.80 -25.91 1.45
N SER A 23 2.28 -25.33 2.52
CA SER A 23 2.01 -26.00 3.79
C SER A 23 0.57 -26.49 3.90
N LYS A 24 0.35 -27.44 4.83
CA LYS A 24 -1.01 -27.91 5.14
C LYS A 24 -1.91 -26.79 5.67
N LEU A 25 -3.21 -26.91 5.47
CA LEU A 25 -4.24 -25.96 5.88
C LEU A 25 -4.09 -25.47 7.33
N TYR A 26 -3.86 -26.38 8.28
CA TYR A 26 -3.72 -26.01 9.69
C TYR A 26 -2.41 -25.26 9.99
N VAL A 27 -1.35 -25.52 9.20
CA VAL A 27 -0.06 -24.80 9.30
C VAL A 27 -0.18 -23.43 8.64
N MET A 28 -0.83 -23.34 7.47
CA MET A 28 -1.14 -22.05 6.83
C MET A 28 -2.01 -21.17 7.72
N SER A 29 -2.96 -21.76 8.45
CA SER A 29 -3.77 -21.07 9.45
C SER A 29 -2.93 -20.54 10.63
N ASP A 30 -1.93 -21.30 11.10
CA ASP A 30 -0.99 -20.85 12.14
C ASP A 30 -0.12 -19.69 11.64
N TYR A 31 0.43 -19.78 10.41
CA TYR A 31 1.13 -18.66 9.79
C TYR A 31 0.26 -17.41 9.68
N ALA A 32 -0.98 -17.56 9.21
CA ALA A 32 -1.90 -16.45 9.04
C ALA A 32 -2.27 -15.77 10.38
N GLU A 33 -2.54 -16.56 11.42
CA GLU A 33 -2.82 -16.06 12.78
C GLU A 33 -1.60 -15.34 13.38
N ARG A 34 -0.39 -15.88 13.19
CA ARG A 34 0.87 -15.25 13.62
C ARG A 34 1.11 -13.91 12.93
N LEU A 35 1.00 -13.87 11.60
CA LEU A 35 1.11 -12.63 10.84
C LEU A 35 0.06 -11.61 11.28
N PHE A 36 -1.18 -12.04 11.48
CA PHE A 36 -2.26 -11.18 11.92
C PHE A 36 -1.99 -10.57 13.30
N ARG A 37 -1.45 -11.34 14.25
CA ARG A 37 -0.98 -10.83 15.55
C ARG A 37 0.16 -9.83 15.39
N GLY A 38 1.14 -10.13 14.53
CA GLY A 38 2.23 -9.21 14.18
C GLY A 38 1.74 -7.88 13.63
N ILE A 39 0.80 -7.90 12.68
CA ILE A 39 0.17 -6.71 12.09
C ILE A 39 -0.56 -5.90 13.17
N LYS A 40 -1.36 -6.56 14.02
CA LYS A 40 -2.06 -5.89 15.13
C LYS A 40 -1.09 -5.23 16.11
N GLY A 41 -0.01 -5.92 16.47
CA GLY A 41 1.05 -5.39 17.32
C GLY A 41 1.74 -4.16 16.69
N ALA A 42 2.07 -4.21 15.40
CA ALA A 42 2.67 -3.10 14.67
C ALA A 42 1.72 -1.90 14.57
N HIS A 43 0.44 -2.11 14.22
CA HIS A 43 -0.59 -1.06 14.20
C HIS A 43 -0.77 -0.41 15.57
N SER A 44 -0.74 -1.21 16.64
CA SER A 44 -0.77 -0.69 18.00
C SER A 44 0.42 0.24 18.25
N VAL A 45 1.65 -0.19 17.97
CA VAL A 45 2.85 0.65 18.14
C VAL A 45 2.76 1.93 17.32
N ILE A 46 2.36 1.85 16.05
CA ILE A 46 2.18 3.01 15.18
C ILE A 46 1.16 3.98 15.80
N ALA A 47 -0.03 3.52 16.16
CA ALA A 47 -1.06 4.38 16.74
C ALA A 47 -0.59 5.07 18.03
N HIS A 48 0.10 4.35 18.93
CA HIS A 48 0.61 4.90 20.19
C HIS A 48 1.71 5.95 19.95
N VAL A 49 2.69 5.64 19.10
CA VAL A 49 3.79 6.57 18.77
C VAL A 49 3.25 7.80 18.06
N MET A 50 2.35 7.63 17.10
CA MET A 50 1.75 8.74 16.34
C MET A 50 0.91 9.63 17.25
N GLN A 51 0.14 9.06 18.17
CA GLN A 51 -0.58 9.81 19.19
C GLN A 51 0.36 10.69 20.02
N TYR A 52 1.49 10.13 20.47
CA TYR A 52 2.48 10.86 21.26
C TYR A 52 3.17 11.96 20.45
N LEU A 53 3.62 11.65 19.23
CA LEU A 53 4.32 12.59 18.36
C LEU A 53 3.40 13.75 17.95
N GLN A 54 2.18 13.44 17.50
CA GLN A 54 1.22 14.45 17.04
C GLN A 54 0.67 15.34 18.15
N SER A 55 0.72 14.93 19.42
CA SER A 55 0.19 15.75 20.50
C SER A 55 1.08 16.97 20.78
N VAL A 56 0.51 18.17 20.69
CA VAL A 56 1.19 19.44 21.01
C VAL A 56 1.55 19.52 22.48
N ARG A 57 0.66 19.06 23.35
CA ARG A 57 0.92 18.88 24.79
C ARG A 57 1.14 17.41 25.05
N LYS A 58 2.39 17.03 25.30
CA LYS A 58 2.72 15.61 25.55
C LYS A 58 1.88 15.09 26.72
N PRO A 59 1.11 14.00 26.54
CA PRO A 59 0.37 13.42 27.64
C PRO A 59 1.36 12.86 28.67
N ASN A 60 1.03 12.95 29.96
CA ASN A 60 1.86 12.36 31.02
C ASN A 60 2.02 10.87 30.75
N TYR A 61 3.25 10.44 30.44
CA TYR A 61 3.57 9.04 30.23
C TYR A 61 3.68 8.35 31.60
N GLN A 62 2.79 7.39 31.87
CA GLN A 62 2.97 6.44 32.96
C GLN A 62 3.50 5.14 32.34
N PRO A 63 4.75 4.75 32.62
CA PRO A 63 5.25 3.45 32.18
C PRO A 63 4.35 2.35 32.75
N PRO A 64 4.10 1.26 31.99
CA PRO A 64 3.53 0.05 32.58
C PRO A 64 4.43 -0.41 33.73
N PRO A 65 3.88 -0.89 34.86
CA PRO A 65 4.69 -1.44 35.94
C PRO A 65 5.53 -2.62 35.44
N ASP A 66 6.74 -2.77 36.02
CA ASP A 66 7.77 -3.73 35.63
C ASP A 66 7.25 -5.17 35.49
N GLN A 67 7.66 -5.84 34.40
CA GLN A 67 7.23 -7.18 34.00
C GLN A 67 7.95 -8.33 34.76
N THR A 68 8.14 -8.23 36.07
CA THR A 68 8.73 -9.34 36.85
C THR A 68 7.70 -10.36 37.36
N SER A 69 6.41 -10.22 37.04
CA SER A 69 5.39 -11.24 37.34
C SER A 69 4.81 -11.82 36.05
N TYR A 70 5.56 -12.75 35.46
CA TYR A 70 5.09 -13.65 34.41
C TYR A 70 4.15 -14.70 35.03
N ASP A 71 3.11 -14.29 35.73
CA ASP A 71 2.06 -15.21 36.14
C ASP A 71 0.78 -14.49 36.57
N LYS A 72 -0.34 -15.02 36.08
CA LYS A 72 -1.74 -14.70 36.39
C LYS A 72 -2.39 -13.52 35.65
N GLY A 73 -3.16 -13.91 34.63
CA GLY A 73 -4.42 -13.27 34.30
C GLY A 73 -4.30 -12.04 33.40
N TYR A 74 -4.90 -12.14 32.22
CA TYR A 74 -5.37 -10.98 31.47
C TYR A 74 -6.25 -10.11 32.38
N HIS A 75 -5.67 -9.16 33.10
CA HIS A 75 -6.39 -8.04 33.69
C HIS A 75 -6.39 -6.89 32.69
N GLN A 76 -7.58 -6.64 32.17
CA GLN A 76 -7.88 -5.72 31.09
C GLN A 76 -8.00 -4.24 31.54
N ASP A 77 -7.54 -3.88 32.75
CA ASP A 77 -7.97 -2.64 33.42
C ASP A 77 -6.83 -1.73 33.92
N GLN A 78 -5.80 -1.51 33.11
CA GLN A 78 -4.97 -0.29 33.21
C GLN A 78 -4.84 0.33 31.82
N ILE A 79 -5.76 1.26 31.51
CA ILE A 79 -5.89 1.90 30.19
C ILE A 79 -4.60 2.70 29.87
N PRO A 80 -3.76 2.25 28.92
CA PRO A 80 -2.57 2.99 28.52
C PRO A 80 -3.00 4.15 27.60
N PHE A 81 -3.06 5.38 28.12
CA PHE A 81 -3.59 6.56 27.43
C PHE A 81 -5.06 6.41 26.97
N THR A 82 -5.89 7.45 27.14
CA THR A 82 -7.06 7.54 26.26
C THR A 82 -6.56 7.73 24.84
N THR A 83 -6.66 6.69 24.01
CA THR A 83 -6.32 6.78 22.59
C THR A 83 -7.30 7.73 21.89
N TYR A 84 -6.79 8.67 21.09
CA TYR A 84 -7.60 9.57 20.28
C TYR A 84 -7.43 9.33 18.77
N LEU A 85 -6.47 8.49 18.37
CA LEU A 85 -6.24 8.07 16.99
C LEU A 85 -6.44 6.56 16.86
N GLN A 86 -7.07 6.16 15.75
CA GLN A 86 -7.16 4.77 15.33
C GLN A 86 -6.77 4.66 13.86
N MET A 87 -6.35 3.47 13.43
CA MET A 87 -6.16 3.19 12.01
C MET A 87 -7.49 3.40 11.25
N SER A 88 -7.44 3.93 10.03
CA SER A 88 -8.64 4.10 9.19
C SER A 88 -9.19 2.78 8.66
N GLU A 89 -8.36 1.73 8.66
CA GLU A 89 -8.75 0.37 8.28
C GLU A 89 -8.56 -0.59 9.45
N LYS A 90 -9.47 -1.55 9.57
CA LYS A 90 -9.42 -2.63 10.55
C LYS A 90 -9.64 -3.95 9.86
N ARG A 91 -8.86 -4.95 10.24
CA ARG A 91 -9.06 -6.35 9.86
C ARG A 91 -9.63 -7.12 11.06
N ILE A 92 -10.75 -7.80 10.87
CA ILE A 92 -11.47 -8.49 11.97
C ILE A 92 -10.72 -9.77 12.38
N SER A 93 -10.25 -10.52 11.38
CA SER A 93 -9.59 -11.83 11.50
C SER A 93 -8.56 -12.02 10.38
N PHE A 94 -7.69 -13.03 10.50
CA PHE A 94 -6.69 -13.33 9.47
C PHE A 94 -7.30 -13.78 8.12
N ASP A 95 -8.58 -14.15 8.08
CA ASP A 95 -9.26 -14.70 6.90
C ASP A 95 -10.24 -13.71 6.23
N THR A 96 -10.27 -12.47 6.70
CA THR A 96 -11.11 -11.40 6.13
C THR A 96 -10.27 -10.28 5.52
N LEU A 97 -10.77 -9.64 4.47
CA LEU A 97 -10.15 -8.42 3.93
C LEU A 97 -10.30 -7.25 4.92
N PRO A 98 -9.35 -6.30 4.95
CA PRO A 98 -9.49 -5.08 5.75
C PRO A 98 -10.75 -4.29 5.37
N ILE A 99 -11.47 -3.80 6.38
CA ILE A 99 -12.62 -2.92 6.22
C ILE A 99 -12.26 -1.50 6.65
N ARG A 100 -12.74 -0.51 5.91
CA ARG A 100 -12.60 0.91 6.28
C ARG A 100 -13.58 1.27 7.37
N VAL A 101 -13.04 1.83 8.45
CA VAL A 101 -13.80 2.31 9.61
C VAL A 101 -14.37 3.68 9.27
N GLY A 102 -15.69 3.86 9.40
CA GLY A 102 -16.34 5.14 9.15
C GLY A 102 -15.85 6.24 10.10
N LEU A 103 -15.29 7.30 9.54
CA LEU A 103 -14.97 8.54 10.23
C LEU A 103 -16.26 9.24 10.63
N HIS A 104 -16.51 9.29 11.94
CA HIS A 104 -17.73 9.86 12.46
C HIS A 104 -17.69 11.39 12.40
N LEU A 105 -18.61 11.97 11.65
CA LEU A 105 -18.79 13.42 11.54
C LEU A 105 -19.97 13.93 12.40
N GLY A 106 -20.64 13.04 13.15
CA GLY A 106 -21.82 13.32 13.98
C GLY A 106 -21.52 13.74 15.43
N PRO A 107 -22.56 13.90 16.27
CA PRO A 107 -22.39 14.16 17.71
C PRO A 107 -21.60 13.08 18.41
N SER A 108 -20.74 13.50 19.34
CA SER A 108 -20.29 12.61 20.40
C SER A 108 -21.45 12.44 21.39
N ARG A 109 -21.60 11.24 21.99
CA ARG A 109 -22.54 11.01 23.10
C ARG A 109 -22.38 12.02 24.25
N ILE A 110 -21.21 12.62 24.39
CA ILE A 110 -20.89 13.63 25.42
C ILE A 110 -21.47 15.00 25.06
N ASP A 111 -21.50 15.39 23.78
CA ASP A 111 -22.08 16.67 23.34
C ASP A 111 -23.60 16.69 23.57
N ASP A 112 -24.25 15.54 23.33
CA ASP A 112 -25.69 15.37 23.54
C ASP A 112 -26.06 15.47 25.04
N LEU A 113 -25.14 15.09 25.93
CA LEU A 113 -25.30 15.21 27.38
C LEU A 113 -24.96 16.61 27.91
N ALA A 114 -24.11 17.37 27.21
CA ALA A 114 -23.62 18.69 27.64
C ALA A 114 -24.40 19.88 27.05
N GLY A 115 -25.36 19.64 26.15
CA GLY A 115 -26.14 20.70 25.51
C GLY A 115 -25.32 21.69 24.68
N GLN A 116 -24.07 21.35 24.34
CA GLN A 116 -23.17 22.21 23.59
C GLN A 116 -23.49 22.14 22.09
N THR A 117 -24.13 23.18 21.59
CA THR A 117 -24.47 23.41 20.18
C THR A 117 -23.26 23.89 19.37
N SER A 118 -22.14 23.15 19.40
CA SER A 118 -21.07 23.41 18.43
C SER A 118 -21.53 22.98 17.03
N THR A 119 -21.87 23.97 16.20
CA THR A 119 -22.42 23.78 14.85
C THR A 119 -21.38 23.32 13.82
N LYS A 120 -20.07 23.45 14.13
CA LYS A 120 -18.97 23.14 13.22
C LYS A 120 -18.14 21.97 13.72
N ARG A 121 -18.49 20.75 13.29
CA ARG A 121 -17.76 19.53 13.65
C ARG A 121 -16.61 19.25 12.69
N THR A 122 -15.44 19.01 13.26
CA THR A 122 -14.19 18.69 12.58
C THR A 122 -13.69 17.34 13.06
N ALA A 123 -13.39 16.46 12.12
CA ALA A 123 -12.65 15.22 12.37
C ALA A 123 -11.24 15.36 11.80
N LYS A 124 -10.28 14.62 12.34
CA LYS A 124 -8.88 14.67 11.90
C LYS A 124 -8.50 13.38 11.22
N VAL A 125 -7.84 13.49 10.07
CA VAL A 125 -7.18 12.40 9.37
C VAL A 125 -5.67 12.66 9.47
N VAL A 126 -4.93 11.74 10.05
CA VAL A 126 -3.48 11.83 10.19
C VAL A 126 -2.84 10.81 9.26
N VAL A 127 -1.98 11.27 8.37
CA VAL A 127 -1.32 10.43 7.37
C VAL A 127 0.18 10.42 7.65
N PHE A 128 0.76 9.23 7.75
CA PHE A 128 2.20 9.04 7.90
C PHE A 128 2.80 8.56 6.57
N ASN A 129 3.69 9.37 6.00
CA ASN A 129 4.49 9.04 4.82
C ASN A 129 5.82 8.40 5.28
N SER A 130 6.01 7.11 4.98
CA SER A 130 7.25 6.37 5.27
C SER A 130 8.35 6.60 4.22
N HIS A 131 8.02 7.17 3.06
CA HIS A 131 8.99 7.40 2.00
C HIS A 131 9.90 8.57 2.34
N ALA A 132 11.19 8.45 2.04
CA ALA A 132 12.16 9.53 2.20
C ALA A 132 12.12 10.58 1.08
N SER A 133 11.09 10.55 0.25
CA SER A 133 10.80 11.50 -0.81
C SER A 133 9.37 12.02 -0.68
N GLU A 134 9.06 13.12 -1.36
CA GLU A 134 7.70 13.63 -1.44
C GLU A 134 6.79 12.66 -2.20
N VAL A 135 5.63 12.35 -1.63
CA VAL A 135 4.65 11.42 -2.20
C VAL A 135 3.33 12.13 -2.38
N GLN A 136 2.74 11.92 -3.55
CA GLN A 136 1.36 12.30 -3.80
C GLN A 136 0.48 11.08 -3.63
N GLU A 137 -0.49 11.14 -2.73
CA GLU A 137 -1.36 10.00 -2.41
C GLU A 137 -2.84 10.37 -2.54
N ALA A 138 -3.63 9.41 -3.03
CA ALA A 138 -5.08 9.50 -3.05
C ALA A 138 -5.65 9.04 -1.71
N ILE A 139 -5.87 9.98 -0.79
CA ILE A 139 -6.41 9.67 0.55
C ILE A 139 -7.89 9.33 0.42
N ARG A 140 -8.23 8.07 0.68
CA ARG A 140 -9.59 7.53 0.64
C ARG A 140 -10.03 7.09 2.03
N VAL A 141 -11.02 7.77 2.61
CA VAL A 141 -11.58 7.44 3.94
C VAL A 141 -13.10 7.34 3.88
N HIS A 142 -13.70 6.44 4.65
CA HIS A 142 -15.15 6.40 4.75
C HIS A 142 -15.64 7.45 5.76
N VAL A 143 -16.70 8.20 5.45
CA VAL A 143 -17.28 9.23 6.32
C VAL A 143 -18.76 8.96 6.55
N THR A 144 -19.26 9.23 7.76
CA THR A 144 -20.67 8.95 8.15
C THR A 144 -21.65 10.08 7.81
N GLY A 145 -21.29 10.98 6.90
CA GLY A 145 -22.12 12.11 6.50
C GLY A 145 -21.44 12.98 5.44
N PRO A 146 -22.16 13.97 4.88
CA PRO A 146 -21.62 14.86 3.86
C PRO A 146 -20.51 15.77 4.42
N VAL A 147 -19.52 16.06 3.58
CA VAL A 147 -18.32 16.84 3.90
C VAL A 147 -18.47 18.23 3.27
N GLN A 148 -18.21 19.28 4.04
CA GLN A 148 -18.23 20.67 3.56
C GLN A 148 -16.90 21.08 2.94
N LYS A 149 -15.80 20.67 3.57
CA LYS A 149 -14.43 20.97 3.14
C LYS A 149 -13.42 20.08 3.83
N VAL A 150 -12.27 19.91 3.17
CA VAL A 150 -11.06 19.31 3.72
C VAL A 150 -10.01 20.41 3.83
N VAL A 151 -9.34 20.51 4.97
CA VAL A 151 -8.32 21.55 5.24
C VAL A 151 -6.98 20.89 5.55
N GLY A 152 -5.94 21.29 4.84
CA GLY A 152 -4.57 20.83 5.06
C GLY A 152 -3.86 21.52 6.24
N PRO A 153 -2.61 21.14 6.52
CA PRO A 153 -1.87 21.60 7.71
C PRO A 153 -1.58 23.10 7.78
N ASN A 154 -1.58 23.79 6.63
CA ASN A 154 -1.36 25.23 6.50
C ASN A 154 -2.68 26.05 6.44
N GLY A 155 -3.83 25.43 6.73
CA GLY A 155 -5.14 26.06 6.61
C GLY A 155 -5.67 26.16 5.18
N ARG A 156 -4.96 25.63 4.19
CA ARG A 156 -5.41 25.59 2.78
C ARG A 156 -6.54 24.59 2.63
N GLU A 157 -7.65 25.04 2.02
CA GLU A 157 -8.73 24.14 1.63
C GLU A 157 -8.29 23.29 0.41
N LEU A 158 -8.53 21.99 0.50
CA LEU A 158 -8.24 21.02 -0.56
C LEU A 158 -9.52 20.72 -1.34
N GLU A 159 -9.35 20.52 -2.64
CA GLU A 159 -10.38 19.92 -3.48
C GLU A 159 -10.60 18.47 -3.03
N PHE A 160 -11.87 18.04 -2.98
CA PHE A 160 -12.24 16.70 -2.59
C PHE A 160 -13.41 16.22 -3.45
N GLN A 161 -13.62 14.90 -3.42
CA GLN A 161 -14.66 14.19 -4.12
C GLN A 161 -15.33 13.23 -3.14
N LEU A 162 -16.66 13.14 -3.18
CA LEU A 162 -17.41 12.12 -2.46
C LEU A 162 -17.87 11.06 -3.44
N ASN A 163 -17.63 9.78 -3.11
CA ASN A 163 -18.09 8.65 -3.90
C ASN A 163 -19.07 7.80 -3.09
N PRO A 164 -20.02 7.11 -3.75
CA PRO A 164 -20.82 6.09 -3.09
C PRO A 164 -19.93 4.90 -2.68
N VAL A 165 -20.25 4.27 -1.55
CA VAL A 165 -19.59 3.03 -1.16
C VAL A 165 -20.32 1.85 -1.78
N TRP A 166 -19.65 1.13 -2.68
CA TRP A 166 -20.21 -0.01 -3.41
C TRP A 166 -19.63 -1.34 -2.94
N GLY A 167 -20.53 -2.28 -2.61
CA GLY A 167 -20.20 -3.71 -2.48
C GLY A 167 -20.50 -4.50 -3.77
N TYR A 168 -20.61 -5.82 -3.63
CA TYR A 168 -21.11 -6.71 -4.69
C TYR A 168 -22.62 -6.51 -4.96
N SER A 169 -23.37 -6.01 -3.97
CA SER A 169 -24.78 -5.64 -4.15
C SER A 169 -24.93 -4.32 -4.91
N ALA A 170 -26.15 -4.04 -5.40
CA ALA A 170 -26.52 -2.75 -5.98
C ALA A 170 -27.01 -1.74 -4.92
N GLU A 171 -27.01 -2.11 -3.65
CA GLU A 171 -27.52 -1.27 -2.56
C GLU A 171 -26.49 -0.23 -2.12
N LEU A 172 -26.97 1.00 -1.93
CA LEU A 172 -26.17 2.10 -1.41
C LEU A 172 -26.44 2.29 0.08
N PRO A 173 -25.40 2.28 0.94
CA PRO A 173 -25.54 2.71 2.32
C PRO A 173 -26.05 4.15 2.38
N THR A 174 -27.07 4.42 3.21
CA THR A 174 -27.72 5.74 3.28
C THR A 174 -26.86 6.83 3.92
N ASN A 175 -25.89 6.47 4.76
CA ASN A 175 -25.08 7.40 5.55
C ASN A 175 -23.58 7.04 5.55
N LEU A 176 -23.07 6.48 4.46
CA LEU A 176 -21.65 6.15 4.33
C LEU A 176 -21.15 6.54 2.94
N TYR A 177 -20.12 7.35 2.91
CA TYR A 177 -19.53 7.88 1.68
C TYR A 177 -18.02 7.64 1.71
N GLU A 178 -17.40 7.42 0.56
CA GLU A 178 -15.95 7.50 0.44
C GLU A 178 -15.58 8.96 0.15
N LEU A 179 -14.84 9.59 1.08
CA LEU A 179 -14.16 10.85 0.87
C LEU A 179 -12.81 10.58 0.21
N LEU A 180 -12.60 11.21 -0.94
CA LEU A 180 -11.35 11.21 -1.69
C LEU A 180 -10.78 12.64 -1.76
N PHE A 181 -9.50 12.80 -1.42
CA PHE A 181 -8.72 13.99 -1.75
C PHE A 181 -7.28 13.60 -2.08
N ILE A 182 -6.59 14.42 -2.86
CA ILE A 182 -5.18 14.20 -3.21
C ILE A 182 -4.30 15.00 -2.26
N ALA A 183 -3.40 14.31 -1.55
CA ALA A 183 -2.47 14.90 -0.60
C ALA A 183 -1.03 14.90 -1.15
N GLU A 184 -0.32 16.02 -0.99
CA GLU A 184 1.14 16.09 -1.15
C GLU A 184 1.77 15.91 0.23
N LEU A 185 2.48 14.80 0.44
CA LEU A 185 3.04 14.40 1.72
C LEU A 185 4.55 14.63 1.71
N ALA A 186 5.04 15.38 2.71
CA ALA A 186 6.46 15.65 2.85
C ALA A 186 7.27 14.36 3.09
N PRO A 187 8.57 14.31 2.74
CA PRO A 187 9.46 13.19 3.01
C PRO A 187 9.48 12.81 4.49
N LEU A 188 9.34 11.52 4.79
CA LEU A 188 9.36 10.92 6.12
C LEU A 188 8.65 11.83 7.14
N SER A 189 7.33 11.91 7.05
CA SER A 189 6.56 12.94 7.75
C SER A 189 5.18 12.45 8.20
N THR A 190 4.59 13.15 9.16
CA THR A 190 3.17 13.08 9.47
C THR A 190 2.47 14.35 9.00
N THR A 191 1.30 14.21 8.39
CA THR A 191 0.45 15.33 7.95
C THR A 191 -0.97 15.14 8.49
N THR A 192 -1.54 16.19 9.07
CA THR A 192 -2.91 16.20 9.60
C THR A 192 -3.82 17.01 8.68
N PHE A 193 -4.94 16.40 8.31
CA PHE A 193 -6.03 17.02 7.57
C PHE A 193 -7.27 17.14 8.45
N GLU A 194 -7.98 18.26 8.35
CA GLU A 194 -9.26 18.46 9.02
C GLU A 194 -10.41 18.26 8.03
N VAL A 195 -11.32 17.34 8.37
CA VAL A 195 -12.54 17.06 7.61
C VAL A 195 -13.71 17.74 8.32
N VAL A 196 -14.31 18.72 7.66
CA VAL A 196 -15.42 19.51 8.20
C VAL A 196 -16.74 18.97 7.68
N ARG A 197 -17.69 18.67 8.58
CA ARG A 197 -19.03 18.25 8.18
C ARG A 197 -19.82 19.37 7.50
N GLN A 198 -20.63 19.02 6.51
CA GLN A 198 -21.64 19.91 5.94
C GLN A 198 -22.86 20.03 6.86
N ALA A 199 -23.20 21.27 7.25
CA ALA A 199 -24.40 21.57 7.99
C ALA A 199 -25.65 21.42 7.11
N VAL A 200 -26.79 21.09 7.71
CA VAL A 200 -28.07 20.86 6.97
C VAL A 200 -28.51 22.11 6.19
N SER A 201 -28.19 23.31 6.67
CA SER A 201 -28.52 24.58 6.03
C SER A 201 -27.53 25.03 4.95
N GLU A 202 -26.37 24.37 4.83
CA GLU A 202 -25.32 24.75 3.88
C GLU A 202 -25.44 23.97 2.58
N LYS A 203 -25.27 24.65 1.45
CA LYS A 203 -25.18 24.00 0.13
C LYS A 203 -23.80 23.36 -0.05
N SER A 204 -23.76 22.22 -0.74
CA SER A 204 -22.49 21.60 -1.10
C SER A 204 -21.67 22.57 -1.95
N ARG A 205 -20.37 22.70 -1.62
CA ARG A 205 -19.42 23.50 -2.42
C ARG A 205 -18.81 22.70 -3.56
N THR A 206 -18.90 21.37 -3.53
CA THR A 206 -18.30 20.51 -4.55
C THR A 206 -19.34 20.11 -5.59
N PRO A 207 -18.94 19.99 -6.87
CA PRO A 207 -19.77 19.36 -7.88
C PRO A 207 -20.22 17.97 -7.42
N ALA A 208 -21.49 17.65 -7.68
CA ALA A 208 -22.00 16.30 -7.43
C ALA A 208 -21.22 15.28 -8.28
N THR A 209 -20.86 14.17 -7.67
CA THR A 209 -20.24 13.06 -8.40
C THR A 209 -21.28 12.45 -9.32
N ARG A 210 -20.91 12.26 -10.59
CA ARG A 210 -21.80 11.76 -11.64
C ARG A 210 -21.67 10.25 -11.71
N ILE A 211 -22.78 9.55 -11.68
CA ILE A 211 -22.84 8.10 -11.66
C ILE A 211 -23.59 7.66 -12.90
N ARG A 212 -23.02 6.72 -13.66
CA ARG A 212 -23.69 6.07 -14.77
C ARG A 212 -23.74 4.58 -14.49
N LEU A 213 -24.92 3.99 -14.61
CA LEU A 213 -25.14 2.55 -14.47
C LEU A 213 -25.38 1.98 -15.85
N PHE A 214 -24.66 0.92 -16.21
CA PHE A 214 -24.97 0.10 -17.36
C PHE A 214 -25.51 -1.22 -16.82
N LEU A 215 -26.82 -1.39 -16.94
CA LEU A 215 -27.55 -2.58 -16.52
C LEU A 215 -27.85 -3.39 -17.77
N SER A 216 -27.66 -4.71 -17.72
CA SER A 216 -28.12 -5.60 -18.79
C SER A 216 -29.65 -5.64 -18.83
N ASP A 217 -30.21 -5.80 -20.03
CA ASP A 217 -31.62 -5.75 -20.48
C ASP A 217 -32.72 -6.31 -19.56
N SER A 218 -32.39 -7.08 -18.53
CA SER A 218 -33.33 -7.61 -17.53
C SER A 218 -33.93 -6.54 -16.62
N TRP A 219 -33.32 -5.35 -16.49
CA TRP A 219 -33.91 -4.25 -15.70
C TRP A 219 -34.67 -3.22 -16.58
N GLU A 220 -34.32 -3.11 -17.85
CA GLU A 220 -35.00 -2.21 -18.80
C GLU A 220 -36.38 -2.74 -19.21
N LYS A 221 -36.60 -4.06 -19.17
CA LYS A 221 -37.86 -4.67 -19.67
C LYS A 221 -39.03 -4.68 -18.69
N ASP A 222 -38.80 -4.43 -17.40
CA ASP A 222 -39.85 -4.42 -16.36
C ASP A 222 -40.15 -3.03 -15.79
N SER A 223 -39.61 -1.96 -16.39
CA SER A 223 -39.97 -0.60 -16.02
C SER A 223 -41.22 -0.17 -16.83
N PRO A 224 -42.38 0.10 -16.19
CA PRO A 224 -43.49 0.72 -16.89
C PRO A 224 -43.00 2.03 -17.54
N GLU A 225 -43.43 2.30 -18.78
CA GLU A 225 -43.17 3.56 -19.47
C GLU A 225 -43.57 4.74 -18.56
N GLY A 226 -42.60 5.38 -17.91
CA GLY A 226 -42.83 6.60 -17.12
C GLY A 226 -42.13 6.69 -15.78
N GLU A 227 -41.71 5.60 -15.15
CA GLU A 227 -41.02 5.64 -13.84
C GLU A 227 -39.59 5.12 -13.96
N LYS A 228 -38.69 5.97 -14.48
CA LYS A 228 -37.26 5.75 -14.29
C LYS A 228 -36.96 6.01 -12.80
N PRO A 229 -36.47 5.03 -12.02
CA PRO A 229 -36.11 5.29 -10.63
C PRO A 229 -34.91 6.24 -10.62
N THR A 230 -35.18 7.53 -10.45
CA THR A 230 -34.17 8.48 -10.00
C THR A 230 -33.82 8.06 -8.58
N LEU A 231 -32.79 7.23 -8.43
CA LEU A 231 -32.06 7.01 -7.19
C LEU A 231 -31.30 8.29 -6.81
N SER A 232 -31.95 9.46 -6.85
CA SER A 232 -31.38 10.69 -6.34
C SER A 232 -31.49 10.66 -4.82
N ASN A 233 -30.52 10.03 -4.17
CA ASN A 233 -30.20 10.35 -2.78
C ASN A 233 -29.60 11.77 -2.77
N GLY A 234 -30.48 12.77 -2.74
CA GLY A 234 -30.26 14.20 -2.48
C GLY A 234 -28.88 14.79 -2.82
N HIS A 235 -28.81 15.67 -3.82
CA HIS A 235 -27.76 16.68 -4.08
C HIS A 235 -26.27 16.25 -4.21
N LEU A 236 -25.86 15.08 -3.73
CA LEU A 236 -24.45 14.64 -3.71
C LEU A 236 -24.07 13.83 -4.94
N PHE A 237 -25.05 13.12 -5.51
CA PHE A 237 -24.88 12.22 -6.64
C PHE A 237 -25.88 12.50 -7.75
N ASN A 238 -25.38 12.60 -8.98
CA ASN A 238 -26.20 12.78 -10.17
C ASN A 238 -26.14 11.51 -11.01
N PHE A 239 -27.28 10.85 -11.20
CA PHE A 239 -27.37 9.68 -12.06
C PHE A 239 -27.57 10.12 -13.52
N GLU A 240 -26.68 9.67 -14.40
CA GLU A 240 -26.72 9.92 -15.83
C GLU A 240 -27.31 8.71 -16.58
N THR A 241 -28.00 8.97 -17.69
CA THR A 241 -28.46 7.92 -18.61
C THR A 241 -27.30 7.33 -19.39
N SER A 242 -27.38 6.04 -19.71
CA SER A 242 -26.49 5.38 -20.65
C SER A 242 -26.77 5.84 -22.09
N ASP A 243 -25.69 5.92 -22.85
CA ASP A 243 -25.55 6.20 -24.28
C ASP A 243 -24.92 4.97 -24.96
N ASP A 244 -24.96 4.91 -26.30
CA ASP A 244 -24.50 3.73 -27.07
C ASP A 244 -22.98 3.65 -27.29
N GLU A 245 -22.21 4.57 -26.72
CA GLU A 245 -20.77 4.63 -26.89
C GLU A 245 -19.98 3.84 -25.84
N ASP A 246 -18.76 3.44 -26.21
CA ASP A 246 -17.78 2.89 -25.29
C ASP A 246 -17.40 3.86 -24.18
N ILE A 247 -16.98 3.30 -23.04
CA ILE A 247 -16.73 4.06 -21.83
C ILE A 247 -15.34 4.69 -21.90
N ARG A 248 -15.30 6.03 -21.88
CA ARG A 248 -14.05 6.79 -21.89
C ARG A 248 -13.74 7.39 -20.51
N MET A 249 -12.48 7.22 -20.07
CA MET A 249 -11.88 7.86 -18.89
C MET A 249 -10.55 8.50 -19.30
N THR A 250 -10.34 9.77 -18.98
CA THR A 250 -9.20 10.54 -19.51
C THR A 250 -8.60 11.44 -18.44
N ASN A 251 -7.29 11.68 -18.53
CA ASN A 251 -6.59 12.73 -17.79
C ASN A 251 -5.56 13.41 -18.73
N GLY A 252 -4.67 14.24 -18.19
CA GLY A 252 -3.67 14.95 -18.98
C GLY A 252 -2.60 14.09 -19.67
N ASN A 253 -2.47 12.80 -19.30
CA ASN A 253 -1.42 11.89 -19.78
C ASN A 253 -1.97 10.63 -20.48
N ILE A 254 -3.15 10.15 -20.08
CA ILE A 254 -3.77 8.93 -20.60
C ILE A 254 -5.21 9.16 -21.04
N HIS A 255 -5.55 8.56 -22.18
CA HIS A 255 -6.90 8.40 -22.69
C HIS A 255 -7.24 6.91 -22.73
N VAL A 256 -8.18 6.49 -21.89
CA VAL A 256 -8.51 5.08 -21.67
C VAL A 256 -9.92 4.79 -22.18
N VAL A 257 -10.07 3.70 -22.93
CA VAL A 257 -11.36 3.23 -23.45
C VAL A 257 -11.64 1.83 -22.92
N PHE A 258 -12.84 1.64 -22.40
CA PHE A 258 -13.38 0.36 -21.94
C PHE A 258 -14.59 0.00 -22.80
N ASN A 259 -14.71 -1.27 -23.11
CA ASN A 259 -15.83 -1.77 -23.87
C ASN A 259 -17.13 -1.62 -23.05
N ARG A 260 -18.18 -1.06 -23.65
CA ARG A 260 -19.46 -0.83 -22.95
C ARG A 260 -20.13 -2.11 -22.46
N SER A 261 -20.06 -3.20 -23.22
CA SER A 261 -20.77 -4.45 -22.93
C SER A 261 -20.06 -5.31 -21.88
N THR A 262 -18.72 -5.30 -21.86
CA THR A 262 -17.93 -6.08 -20.90
C THR A 262 -17.40 -5.24 -19.73
N GLY A 263 -17.30 -3.92 -19.89
CA GLY A 263 -16.66 -3.03 -18.93
C GLY A 263 -15.13 -3.19 -18.86
N LEU A 264 -14.53 -4.05 -19.69
CA LEU A 264 -13.11 -4.34 -19.67
C LEU A 264 -12.32 -3.39 -20.57
N LEU A 265 -11.03 -3.22 -20.23
CA LEU A 265 -10.12 -2.34 -20.95
C LEU A 265 -9.98 -2.77 -22.41
N GLN A 266 -9.97 -1.80 -23.33
CA GLN A 266 -9.84 -2.01 -24.77
C GLN A 266 -8.65 -1.25 -25.36
N SER A 267 -8.40 -0.01 -24.92
CA SER A 267 -7.26 0.77 -25.42
C SER A 267 -6.76 1.83 -24.42
N VAL A 268 -5.48 2.15 -24.54
CA VAL A 268 -4.83 3.27 -23.84
C VAL A 268 -4.07 4.10 -24.86
N ASN A 269 -4.33 5.40 -24.93
CA ASN A 269 -3.71 6.33 -25.87
C ASN A 269 -3.80 5.90 -27.34
N GLY A 270 -4.93 5.27 -27.71
CA GLY A 270 -5.19 4.77 -29.06
C GLY A 270 -4.50 3.45 -29.40
N ARG A 271 -3.67 2.89 -28.50
CA ARG A 271 -3.05 1.57 -28.66
C ARG A 271 -3.94 0.49 -28.06
N THR A 272 -4.01 -0.65 -28.73
CA THR A 272 -4.87 -1.76 -28.31
C THR A 272 -4.28 -2.39 -27.06
N ILE A 273 -5.10 -2.51 -26.02
CA ILE A 273 -4.81 -3.25 -24.79
C ILE A 273 -6.12 -3.86 -24.32
N SER A 274 -6.41 -5.08 -24.76
CA SER A 274 -7.63 -5.80 -24.41
C SER A 274 -7.43 -6.61 -23.14
N MET A 275 -8.19 -6.28 -22.10
CA MET A 275 -8.19 -7.02 -20.83
C MET A 275 -9.24 -8.13 -20.87
N SER A 276 -8.91 -9.32 -20.36
CA SER A 276 -9.88 -10.40 -20.18
C SER A 276 -9.57 -11.27 -18.97
N PHE A 277 -10.57 -12.05 -18.53
CA PHE A 277 -10.41 -13.04 -17.46
C PHE A 277 -10.70 -14.44 -18.00
N GLY A 278 -9.92 -15.41 -17.53
CA GLY A 278 -10.12 -16.81 -17.85
C GLY A 278 -9.65 -17.68 -16.70
N ALA A 279 -9.75 -18.99 -16.89
CA ALA A 279 -9.14 -19.94 -15.97
C ALA A 279 -8.57 -21.15 -16.70
N TYR A 280 -7.58 -21.78 -16.09
CA TYR A 280 -7.11 -23.10 -16.49
C TYR A 280 -7.90 -24.19 -15.79
N ARG A 281 -8.30 -25.22 -16.55
CA ARG A 281 -8.68 -26.52 -16.01
C ARG A 281 -7.42 -27.33 -15.80
N SER A 282 -7.26 -27.86 -14.60
CA SER A 282 -6.04 -28.58 -14.23
C SER A 282 -6.18 -30.08 -14.45
N ALA A 283 -5.06 -30.75 -14.76
CA ALA A 283 -5.05 -32.20 -14.79
C ALA A 283 -5.17 -32.76 -13.36
N GLU A 284 -6.19 -33.59 -13.12
CA GLU A 284 -6.43 -34.23 -11.82
C GLU A 284 -5.19 -35.03 -11.38
N PHE A 285 -4.86 -34.99 -10.08
CA PHE A 285 -3.66 -35.62 -9.49
C PHE A 285 -2.31 -35.14 -10.02
N HIS A 286 -2.27 -34.09 -10.86
CA HIS A 286 -1.04 -33.57 -11.46
C HIS A 286 -0.78 -32.11 -11.09
N SER A 287 -1.78 -31.22 -11.12
CA SER A 287 -1.65 -29.90 -10.49
C SER A 287 -1.91 -29.98 -8.99
N GLY A 288 -1.24 -29.15 -8.22
CA GLY A 288 -1.41 -29.02 -6.78
C GLY A 288 -0.69 -27.76 -6.27
N ALA A 289 -0.35 -27.72 -4.99
CA ALA A 289 0.32 -26.57 -4.36
C ALA A 289 1.61 -26.16 -5.08
N TYR A 290 2.40 -27.11 -5.58
CA TYR A 290 3.69 -26.87 -6.21
C TYR A 290 3.59 -26.83 -7.74
N LEU A 291 2.82 -27.74 -8.32
CA LEU A 291 2.80 -27.94 -9.76
C LEU A 291 1.63 -27.19 -10.40
N PHE A 292 1.92 -26.44 -11.46
CA PHE A 292 0.95 -26.00 -12.43
C PHE A 292 1.01 -26.95 -13.64
N ARG A 293 -0.06 -27.72 -13.86
CA ARG A 293 -0.22 -28.68 -14.96
C ARG A 293 -1.64 -28.59 -15.55
N PRO A 294 -1.86 -27.64 -16.47
CA PRO A 294 -3.16 -27.51 -17.12
C PRO A 294 -3.51 -28.77 -17.92
N ASN A 295 -4.81 -29.01 -18.13
CA ASN A 295 -5.31 -30.12 -18.92
C ASN A 295 -4.82 -29.98 -20.38
N PRO A 296 -4.16 -31.00 -20.96
CA PRO A 296 -3.56 -30.87 -22.30
C PRO A 296 -4.58 -30.79 -23.44
N MET A 297 -5.85 -31.18 -23.22
CA MET A 297 -6.87 -31.19 -24.27
C MET A 297 -7.73 -29.93 -24.28
N GLU A 298 -8.25 -29.52 -23.11
CA GLU A 298 -9.09 -28.34 -22.97
C GLU A 298 -8.59 -27.50 -21.78
N PRO A 299 -7.42 -26.83 -21.93
CA PRO A 299 -6.78 -26.16 -20.82
C PRO A 299 -7.55 -24.92 -20.37
N ARG A 300 -8.20 -24.19 -21.28
CA ARG A 300 -8.76 -22.85 -21.01
C ARG A 300 -10.28 -22.86 -20.90
N HIS A 301 -10.79 -22.11 -19.93
CA HIS A 301 -12.20 -21.94 -19.66
C HIS A 301 -12.54 -20.45 -19.50
N ASN A 302 -13.61 -19.98 -20.15
CA ASN A 302 -14.10 -18.62 -19.94
C ASN A 302 -14.90 -18.56 -18.63
N VAL A 303 -14.48 -17.68 -17.72
CA VAL A 303 -15.14 -17.46 -16.42
C VAL A 303 -16.10 -16.28 -16.44
N THR A 304 -15.95 -15.37 -17.40
CA THR A 304 -16.87 -14.25 -17.63
C THR A 304 -18.09 -14.76 -18.41
N GLY A 305 -19.07 -15.27 -17.67
CA GLY A 305 -20.32 -15.84 -18.22
C GLY A 305 -21.30 -14.76 -18.71
N ARG A 306 -22.29 -14.43 -17.88
CA ARG A 306 -23.34 -13.42 -18.18
C ARG A 306 -22.77 -12.00 -18.29
N PHE A 307 -23.58 -11.07 -18.81
CA PHE A 307 -23.26 -9.64 -18.82
C PHE A 307 -22.98 -9.11 -17.41
N PRO A 308 -21.93 -8.31 -17.23
CA PRO A 308 -21.58 -7.75 -15.92
C PRO A 308 -22.49 -6.57 -15.54
N VAL A 309 -22.51 -6.24 -14.25
CA VAL A 309 -23.02 -4.95 -13.77
C VAL A 309 -21.88 -3.95 -13.86
N ILE A 310 -22.07 -2.87 -14.63
CA ILE A 310 -21.03 -1.84 -14.81
C ILE A 310 -21.50 -0.52 -14.20
N ARG A 311 -20.64 0.07 -13.37
CA ARG A 311 -20.89 1.33 -12.66
C ARG A 311 -19.73 2.28 -12.94
N LEU A 312 -20.03 3.44 -13.46
CA LEU A 312 -19.05 4.47 -13.76
C LEU A 312 -19.28 5.67 -12.86
N VAL A 313 -18.30 5.94 -12.01
CA VAL A 313 -18.27 7.07 -11.08
C VAL A 313 -17.33 8.12 -11.66
N ARG A 314 -17.82 9.32 -11.93
CA ARG A 314 -17.05 10.46 -12.47
C ARG A 314 -17.10 11.62 -11.51
N GLY A 315 -15.95 12.00 -10.96
CA GLY A 315 -15.83 13.22 -10.17
C GLY A 315 -14.64 14.09 -10.58
N PRO A 316 -14.39 15.19 -9.86
CA PRO A 316 -13.38 16.16 -10.23
C PRO A 316 -11.94 15.64 -10.09
N LEU A 317 -11.68 14.71 -9.16
CA LEU A 317 -10.33 14.20 -8.88
C LEU A 317 -10.06 12.87 -9.58
N MET A 318 -11.09 12.04 -9.76
CA MET A 318 -10.94 10.67 -10.23
C MET A 318 -12.21 10.16 -10.92
N SER A 319 -12.03 9.35 -11.96
CA SER A 319 -13.08 8.47 -12.51
C SER A 319 -12.79 7.00 -12.15
N GLU A 320 -13.80 6.28 -11.67
CA GLU A 320 -13.75 4.85 -11.34
C GLU A 320 -14.78 4.09 -12.16
N LEU A 321 -14.33 3.02 -12.81
CA LEU A 321 -15.20 2.03 -13.43
C LEU A 321 -15.20 0.77 -12.55
N ILE A 322 -16.37 0.36 -12.08
CA ILE A 322 -16.58 -0.86 -11.29
C ILE A 322 -17.37 -1.84 -12.15
N VAL A 323 -16.80 -3.00 -12.41
CA VAL A 323 -17.39 -4.07 -13.22
C VAL A 323 -17.54 -5.29 -12.33
N VAL A 324 -18.76 -5.80 -12.20
CA VAL A 324 -19.05 -6.98 -11.39
C VAL A 324 -19.57 -8.08 -12.30
N TYR A 325 -18.76 -9.11 -12.49
CA TYR A 325 -19.19 -10.39 -13.03
C TYR A 325 -19.66 -11.27 -11.86
N PRO A 326 -20.97 -11.57 -11.75
CA PRO A 326 -21.50 -12.37 -10.65
C PRO A 326 -20.75 -13.70 -10.48
N ASP A 327 -20.52 -14.09 -9.23
CA ASP A 327 -19.86 -15.35 -8.82
C ASP A 327 -18.46 -15.58 -9.43
N THR A 328 -17.83 -14.52 -9.94
CA THR A 328 -16.57 -14.60 -10.67
C THR A 328 -15.57 -13.55 -10.19
N VAL A 329 -15.79 -12.28 -10.56
CA VAL A 329 -14.80 -11.24 -10.33
C VAL A 329 -15.43 -9.85 -10.30
N MET A 330 -14.92 -9.02 -9.42
CA MET A 330 -15.14 -7.58 -9.40
C MET A 330 -13.85 -6.88 -9.82
N GLN A 331 -13.90 -6.18 -10.94
CA GLN A 331 -12.81 -5.36 -11.46
C GLN A 331 -13.09 -3.89 -11.24
N ARG A 332 -12.14 -3.16 -10.64
CA ARG A 332 -12.16 -1.70 -10.59
C ARG A 332 -11.00 -1.14 -11.42
N ALA A 333 -11.27 -0.10 -12.19
CA ALA A 333 -10.25 0.68 -12.88
C ALA A 333 -10.42 2.15 -12.52
N ARG A 334 -9.33 2.82 -12.11
CA ARG A 334 -9.36 4.22 -11.70
C ARG A 334 -8.37 5.04 -12.50
N VAL A 335 -8.84 6.19 -12.97
CA VAL A 335 -8.05 7.20 -13.67
C VAL A 335 -8.14 8.50 -12.88
N TYR A 336 -7.00 8.96 -12.37
CA TYR A 336 -6.90 10.22 -11.63
C TYR A 336 -6.77 11.39 -12.61
N HIS A 337 -7.60 12.43 -12.46
CA HIS A 337 -7.67 13.55 -13.39
C HIS A 337 -6.69 14.67 -13.06
N LYS A 338 -6.53 14.95 -11.76
CA LYS A 338 -5.85 16.14 -11.26
C LYS A 338 -4.93 15.77 -10.12
N ALA A 339 -3.67 16.12 -10.30
CA ALA A 339 -2.61 15.97 -9.33
C ALA A 339 -1.84 17.30 -9.36
N PRO A 340 -2.01 18.20 -8.37
CA PRO A 340 -1.05 19.29 -8.21
C PRO A 340 0.36 18.71 -8.04
N GLY A 341 1.39 19.40 -8.53
CA GLY A 341 2.78 18.95 -8.36
C GLY A 341 3.17 17.71 -9.19
N ARG A 342 3.99 16.83 -8.60
CA ARG A 342 4.65 15.69 -9.28
C ARG A 342 3.74 14.47 -9.47
N ALA A 343 2.83 14.55 -10.45
CA ALA A 343 1.76 13.63 -10.83
C ALA A 343 2.15 12.18 -11.24
N ALA A 344 2.58 11.35 -10.28
CA ALA A 344 2.76 9.91 -10.50
C ALA A 344 1.41 9.21 -10.80
N LEU A 345 0.36 9.60 -10.06
CA LEU A 345 -0.98 8.99 -10.14
C LEU A 345 -1.64 9.10 -11.52
N THR A 346 -1.24 10.08 -12.33
CA THR A 346 -1.82 10.29 -13.66
C THR A 346 -1.09 9.52 -14.75
N ALA A 347 0.02 8.83 -14.44
CA ALA A 347 0.86 8.14 -15.42
C ALA A 347 0.29 6.79 -15.89
N GLY A 348 -0.67 6.21 -15.16
CA GLY A 348 -1.23 4.90 -15.47
C GLY A 348 -2.64 4.71 -14.91
N ILE A 349 -3.11 3.47 -14.94
CA ILE A 349 -4.44 3.06 -14.45
C ILE A 349 -4.25 2.26 -13.16
N GLU A 350 -4.87 2.68 -12.05
CA GLU A 350 -4.96 1.83 -10.84
C GLU A 350 -6.04 0.77 -11.11
N LEU A 351 -5.65 -0.49 -11.05
CA LEU A 351 -6.54 -1.65 -11.20
C LEU A 351 -6.68 -2.35 -9.85
N GLU A 352 -7.88 -2.83 -9.55
CA GLU A 352 -8.15 -3.65 -8.37
C GLU A 352 -9.07 -4.79 -8.78
N THR A 353 -8.62 -6.02 -8.58
CA THR A 353 -9.34 -7.24 -8.94
C THR A 353 -9.69 -7.97 -7.64
N SER A 354 -10.98 -8.18 -7.38
CA SER A 354 -11.47 -8.95 -6.24
C SER A 354 -12.23 -10.17 -6.71
N PHE A 355 -11.96 -11.33 -6.12
CA PHE A 355 -12.54 -12.61 -6.50
C PHE A 355 -12.60 -13.55 -5.29
N ASP A 356 -13.49 -14.53 -5.34
CA ASP A 356 -13.64 -15.51 -4.26
C ASP A 356 -13.86 -16.91 -4.85
N LEU A 357 -12.77 -17.67 -4.98
CA LEU A 357 -12.85 -19.07 -5.44
C LEU A 357 -13.43 -19.99 -4.36
N SER A 358 -13.53 -19.56 -3.09
CA SER A 358 -14.12 -20.38 -2.02
C SER A 358 -15.59 -20.69 -2.29
N ALA A 359 -16.32 -19.70 -2.83
CA ALA A 359 -17.74 -19.79 -3.18
C ALA A 359 -18.01 -20.62 -4.45
N ARG A 360 -16.97 -20.91 -5.26
CA ARG A 360 -17.13 -21.66 -6.52
C ARG A 360 -17.12 -23.17 -6.30
N HIS A 361 -17.89 -23.89 -7.11
CA HIS A 361 -17.90 -25.37 -7.10
C HIS A 361 -16.84 -26.00 -8.00
N ASP A 362 -16.34 -25.25 -8.99
CA ASP A 362 -15.34 -25.72 -9.94
C ASP A 362 -13.93 -25.62 -9.35
N PHE A 363 -13.03 -26.51 -9.79
CA PHE A 363 -11.60 -26.50 -9.46
C PHE A 363 -10.84 -25.94 -10.66
N LEU A 364 -10.30 -24.74 -10.51
CA LEU A 364 -9.73 -23.99 -11.61
C LEU A 364 -8.68 -22.98 -11.13
N GLU A 365 -7.79 -22.60 -12.04
CA GLU A 365 -6.70 -21.65 -11.80
C GLU A 365 -6.98 -20.37 -12.59
N MET A 366 -7.48 -19.35 -11.87
CA MET A 366 -8.01 -18.12 -12.45
C MET A 366 -6.88 -17.17 -12.84
N TYR A 367 -6.99 -16.56 -14.02
CA TYR A 367 -6.01 -15.60 -14.52
C TYR A 367 -6.68 -14.34 -15.12
N MET A 368 -5.89 -13.28 -15.18
CA MET A 368 -6.15 -12.04 -15.90
C MET A 368 -5.16 -11.92 -17.06
N THR A 369 -5.61 -11.41 -18.21
CA THR A 369 -4.75 -11.17 -19.38
C THR A 369 -4.84 -9.73 -19.87
N PHE A 370 -3.76 -9.29 -20.51
CA PHE A 370 -3.70 -8.09 -21.34
C PHE A 370 -3.13 -8.46 -22.70
N GLU A 371 -3.94 -8.34 -23.75
CA GLU A 371 -3.52 -8.52 -25.14
C GLU A 371 -3.31 -7.16 -25.81
N SER A 372 -2.10 -6.92 -26.32
CA SER A 372 -1.70 -5.63 -26.85
C SER A 372 -1.06 -5.71 -28.24
N ASP A 373 -0.92 -4.56 -28.88
CA ASP A 373 -0.21 -4.39 -30.16
C ASP A 373 1.32 -4.26 -30.00
N VAL A 374 1.87 -4.43 -28.79
CA VAL A 374 3.32 -4.37 -28.54
C VAL A 374 4.00 -5.55 -29.20
N ALA A 375 4.93 -5.28 -30.12
CA ALA A 375 5.61 -6.31 -30.91
C ALA A 375 6.76 -7.00 -30.14
N SER A 376 6.45 -7.60 -28.99
CA SER A 376 7.45 -8.15 -28.04
C SER A 376 8.12 -9.45 -28.50
N GLY A 377 7.62 -10.09 -29.56
CA GLY A 377 8.11 -11.38 -30.04
C GLY A 377 8.00 -12.47 -28.97
N GLN A 378 9.15 -13.03 -28.58
CA GLN A 378 9.25 -14.06 -27.52
C GLN A 378 9.71 -13.45 -26.19
N GLU A 379 9.99 -12.16 -26.13
CA GLU A 379 10.62 -11.56 -24.95
C GLU A 379 9.62 -10.92 -24.00
N PHE A 380 9.87 -11.10 -22.71
CA PHE A 380 9.18 -10.39 -21.64
C PHE A 380 10.11 -10.32 -20.43
N PHE A 381 9.76 -9.49 -19.46
CA PHE A 381 10.65 -9.14 -18.36
C PHE A 381 9.91 -9.27 -17.04
N THR A 382 10.49 -9.98 -16.09
CA THR A 382 9.91 -10.17 -14.74
C THR A 382 10.92 -9.73 -13.70
N ASP A 383 10.45 -9.17 -12.60
CA ASP A 383 11.34 -8.87 -11.47
C ASP A 383 11.86 -10.15 -10.78
N SER A 384 12.90 -9.97 -9.98
CA SER A 384 13.43 -10.93 -9.02
C SER A 384 13.39 -10.28 -7.64
N ALA A 385 12.39 -10.64 -6.83
CA ALA A 385 12.16 -10.13 -5.49
C ALA A 385 12.06 -8.58 -5.41
N GLY A 386 11.55 -7.92 -6.45
CA GLY A 386 11.44 -6.45 -6.52
C GLY A 386 12.79 -5.73 -6.56
N PHE A 387 13.87 -6.45 -6.90
CA PHE A 387 15.23 -5.90 -6.95
C PHE A 387 15.72 -5.74 -8.39
N GLU A 388 16.00 -6.86 -9.07
CA GLU A 388 16.49 -6.90 -10.45
C GLU A 388 15.35 -7.23 -11.43
N ILE A 389 15.46 -6.76 -12.67
CA ILE A 389 14.58 -7.19 -13.77
C ILE A 389 15.32 -8.21 -14.64
N LEU A 390 14.72 -9.38 -14.78
CA LEU A 390 15.27 -10.49 -15.56
C LEU A 390 14.55 -10.58 -16.91
N ARG A 391 15.33 -10.63 -18.00
CA ARG A 391 14.85 -10.94 -19.35
C ARG A 391 14.47 -12.41 -19.45
N ARG A 392 13.25 -12.68 -19.92
CA ARG A 392 12.70 -14.01 -20.17
C ARG A 392 12.47 -14.19 -21.66
N LEU A 393 12.70 -15.40 -22.15
CA LEU A 393 12.41 -15.81 -23.52
C LEU A 393 11.38 -16.93 -23.47
N ARG A 394 10.19 -16.68 -24.01
CA ARG A 394 9.16 -17.71 -24.21
C ARG A 394 9.72 -18.77 -25.15
N ASN A 395 9.59 -20.04 -24.75
CA ASN A 395 9.91 -21.17 -25.59
C ASN A 395 8.62 -21.86 -26.04
N ASP A 396 8.28 -21.69 -27.31
CA ASP A 396 7.08 -22.24 -27.94
C ASP A 396 7.09 -23.77 -28.06
N LEU A 397 8.24 -24.43 -27.85
CA LEU A 397 8.36 -25.89 -27.81
C LEU A 397 8.04 -26.49 -26.43
N LEU A 398 7.96 -25.64 -25.40
CA LEU A 398 7.64 -26.04 -24.04
C LEU A 398 6.17 -25.73 -23.72
N PRO A 399 5.53 -26.51 -22.83
CA PRO A 399 4.16 -26.24 -22.43
C PRO A 399 4.07 -24.92 -21.63
N VAL A 400 2.84 -24.42 -21.45
CA VAL A 400 2.61 -23.08 -20.87
C VAL A 400 3.19 -22.96 -19.46
N GLU A 401 3.09 -24.01 -18.63
CA GLU A 401 3.60 -24.01 -17.26
C GLU A 401 5.12 -23.83 -17.17
N ALA A 402 5.87 -24.22 -18.20
CA ALA A 402 7.32 -24.03 -18.27
C ALA A 402 7.71 -22.59 -18.61
N ASN A 403 6.77 -21.79 -19.11
CA ASN A 403 6.94 -20.39 -19.46
C ASN A 403 6.36 -19.44 -18.39
N TYR A 404 5.88 -19.98 -17.26
CA TYR A 404 5.44 -19.19 -16.11
C TYR A 404 6.62 -18.86 -15.19
N TYR A 405 6.68 -17.60 -14.76
CA TYR A 405 7.73 -17.06 -13.89
C TYR A 405 7.13 -16.27 -12.72
N PRO A 406 7.84 -16.16 -11.59
CA PRO A 406 7.40 -15.28 -10.51
C PRO A 406 7.48 -13.81 -10.94
N MET A 407 6.48 -13.04 -10.55
CA MET A 407 6.47 -11.58 -10.49
C MET A 407 6.16 -11.20 -9.04
N THR A 408 7.05 -10.48 -8.36
CA THR A 408 6.80 -9.98 -6.99
C THR A 408 6.51 -8.49 -6.93
N GLU A 409 6.89 -7.74 -7.98
CA GLU A 409 6.63 -6.31 -8.09
C GLU A 409 6.21 -5.90 -9.51
N ALA A 410 6.84 -6.44 -10.56
CA ALA A 410 6.67 -5.93 -11.92
C ALA A 410 6.88 -6.97 -13.03
N VAL A 411 6.05 -6.88 -14.07
CA VAL A 411 6.24 -7.55 -15.36
C VAL A 411 6.05 -6.55 -16.49
N PHE A 412 6.83 -6.67 -17.56
CA PHE A 412 6.57 -5.89 -18.78
C PHE A 412 6.95 -6.61 -20.07
N ILE A 413 6.33 -6.14 -21.15
CA ILE A 413 6.69 -6.44 -22.54
C ILE A 413 6.99 -5.14 -23.27
N GLN A 414 7.84 -5.19 -24.29
CA GLN A 414 8.25 -3.99 -25.02
C GLN A 414 8.63 -4.28 -26.46
N ASP A 415 8.54 -3.25 -27.29
CA ASP A 415 9.09 -3.17 -28.65
C ASP A 415 9.93 -1.89 -28.78
N ASP A 416 10.43 -1.55 -29.97
CA ASP A 416 11.29 -0.37 -30.17
C ASP A 416 10.64 0.95 -29.76
N SER A 417 9.31 1.04 -29.79
CA SER A 417 8.52 2.27 -29.63
C SER A 417 7.75 2.34 -28.32
N SER A 418 7.56 1.21 -27.62
CA SER A 418 6.61 1.12 -26.52
C SER A 418 6.90 0.03 -25.51
N ARG A 419 6.34 0.22 -24.32
CA ARG A 419 6.38 -0.74 -23.22
C ARG A 419 5.03 -0.78 -22.52
N LEU A 420 4.53 -1.99 -22.31
CA LEU A 420 3.38 -2.27 -21.44
C LEU A 420 3.90 -2.86 -20.13
N THR A 421 3.75 -2.10 -19.05
CA THR A 421 4.22 -2.48 -17.70
C THR A 421 3.02 -2.73 -16.79
N LEU A 422 3.03 -3.85 -16.07
CA LEU A 422 2.10 -4.15 -14.98
C LEU A 422 2.89 -4.25 -13.67
N LEU A 423 2.45 -3.51 -12.66
CA LEU A 423 3.00 -3.52 -11.31
C LEU A 423 2.00 -4.16 -10.36
N ALA A 424 2.45 -4.89 -9.34
CA ALA A 424 1.59 -5.59 -8.38
C ALA A 424 1.94 -5.27 -6.92
N ASP A 425 0.97 -5.46 -6.01
CA ASP A 425 1.14 -5.31 -4.56
C ASP A 425 1.51 -6.62 -3.83
N HIS A 426 1.58 -7.73 -4.56
CA HIS A 426 2.05 -9.02 -4.07
C HIS A 426 2.48 -9.95 -5.20
N ALA A 427 3.04 -11.10 -4.82
CA ALA A 427 3.58 -12.08 -5.74
C ALA A 427 2.49 -12.81 -6.55
N HIS A 428 2.73 -12.94 -7.86
CA HIS A 428 1.91 -13.69 -8.80
C HIS A 428 2.79 -14.56 -9.72
N GLY A 429 2.21 -15.61 -10.27
CA GLY A 429 2.77 -16.29 -11.44
C GLY A 429 2.38 -15.54 -12.71
N VAL A 430 3.34 -15.25 -13.59
CA VAL A 430 3.09 -14.52 -14.84
C VAL A 430 3.74 -15.19 -16.05
N THR A 431 3.20 -14.92 -17.23
CA THR A 431 3.84 -15.28 -18.50
C THR A 431 3.47 -14.31 -19.62
N SER A 432 4.22 -14.34 -20.70
CA SER A 432 3.81 -13.82 -22.00
C SER A 432 3.61 -15.01 -22.91
N SER A 433 2.37 -15.51 -23.05
CA SER A 433 2.10 -16.77 -23.78
C SER A 433 2.07 -16.61 -25.31
N LYS A 434 2.01 -15.38 -25.82
CA LYS A 434 2.14 -15.03 -27.25
C LYS A 434 2.68 -13.57 -27.37
N PRO A 435 3.18 -13.12 -28.54
CA PRO A 435 3.66 -11.75 -28.69
C PRO A 435 2.56 -10.74 -28.32
N GLY A 436 2.92 -9.66 -27.63
CA GLY A 436 1.98 -8.63 -27.20
C GLY A 436 1.09 -9.02 -26.01
N HIS A 437 1.26 -10.21 -25.43
CA HIS A 437 0.39 -10.73 -24.38
C HIS A 437 1.07 -10.73 -23.01
N LEU A 438 0.33 -10.36 -21.97
CA LEU A 438 0.67 -10.58 -20.56
C LEU A 438 -0.45 -11.39 -19.90
N GLU A 439 -0.07 -12.36 -19.09
CA GLU A 439 -0.96 -13.24 -18.34
C GLU A 439 -0.51 -13.30 -16.89
N VAL A 440 -1.45 -13.13 -15.96
CA VAL A 440 -1.21 -13.08 -14.52
C VAL A 440 -2.16 -14.04 -13.83
N MET A 441 -1.61 -15.02 -13.11
CA MET A 441 -2.40 -15.93 -12.28
C MET A 441 -2.90 -15.16 -11.05
N LEU A 442 -4.20 -15.21 -10.80
CA LEU A 442 -4.86 -14.52 -9.70
C LEU A 442 -4.99 -15.41 -8.47
N ASP A 443 -5.54 -16.62 -8.63
CA ASP A 443 -5.74 -17.60 -7.56
C ASP A 443 -6.01 -18.99 -8.17
N ARG A 444 -5.90 -20.04 -7.37
CA ARG A 444 -6.05 -21.43 -7.82
C ARG A 444 -6.73 -22.30 -6.76
N LYS A 445 -7.73 -23.05 -7.19
CA LYS A 445 -8.48 -24.01 -6.36
C LYS A 445 -8.36 -25.41 -6.96
N LEU A 446 -7.78 -26.33 -6.19
CA LEU A 446 -7.37 -27.65 -6.68
C LEU A 446 -7.78 -28.74 -5.70
N ARG A 447 -8.49 -29.76 -6.19
CA ARG A 447 -9.00 -30.84 -5.34
C ARG A 447 -7.92 -31.80 -4.86
N PHE A 448 -6.93 -32.08 -5.71
CA PHE A 448 -6.00 -33.18 -5.54
C PHE A 448 -4.60 -32.71 -5.19
N ASP A 449 -3.86 -33.57 -4.50
CA ASP A 449 -2.43 -33.41 -4.24
C ASP A 449 -1.61 -33.67 -5.52
N ASP A 450 -0.45 -33.02 -5.64
CA ASP A 450 0.48 -33.16 -6.78
C ASP A 450 1.64 -34.13 -6.52
N SER A 451 1.55 -34.92 -5.45
CA SER A 451 2.54 -35.92 -5.04
C SER A 451 3.93 -35.32 -4.80
N ARG A 452 3.99 -34.14 -4.18
CA ARG A 452 5.24 -33.52 -3.68
C ARG A 452 5.42 -33.59 -2.17
N GLY A 453 4.52 -34.29 -1.48
CA GLY A 453 4.64 -34.60 -0.05
C GLY A 453 3.69 -33.83 0.87
N LEU A 454 2.90 -32.89 0.33
CA LEU A 454 1.90 -32.14 1.08
C LEU A 454 0.72 -33.04 1.51
N GLY A 455 0.21 -33.86 0.57
CA GLY A 455 -0.84 -34.83 0.82
C GLY A 455 -2.26 -34.25 0.84
N GLU A 456 -2.45 -33.03 0.33
CA GLU A 456 -3.75 -32.37 0.18
C GLU A 456 -3.75 -31.40 -1.02
N GLY A 457 -4.95 -31.13 -1.57
CA GLY A 457 -5.14 -30.09 -2.58
C GLY A 457 -5.28 -28.69 -1.95
N ILE A 458 -5.50 -27.68 -2.79
CA ILE A 458 -5.70 -26.28 -2.40
C ILE A 458 -7.21 -25.99 -2.37
N MET A 459 -7.80 -26.00 -1.18
CA MET A 459 -9.26 -25.90 -0.98
C MET A 459 -9.67 -24.83 0.03
N ASP A 460 -8.69 -24.07 0.52
CA ASP A 460 -8.81 -23.08 1.58
C ASP A 460 -8.83 -21.64 1.05
N ASN A 461 -9.10 -21.48 -0.25
CA ASN A 461 -9.26 -20.18 -0.91
C ASN A 461 -10.19 -19.28 -0.09
N ARG A 462 -9.94 -17.97 -0.16
CA ARG A 462 -10.73 -16.92 0.50
C ARG A 462 -10.97 -15.79 -0.49
N HIS A 463 -11.89 -14.89 -0.14
CA HIS A 463 -12.06 -13.65 -0.86
C HIS A 463 -10.74 -12.87 -0.85
N THR A 464 -10.15 -12.72 -2.03
CA THR A 464 -8.84 -12.13 -2.25
C THR A 464 -8.97 -10.88 -3.10
N ARG A 465 -8.08 -9.92 -2.87
CA ARG A 465 -8.01 -8.66 -3.62
C ARG A 465 -6.57 -8.43 -4.07
N SER A 466 -6.37 -8.27 -5.38
CA SER A 466 -5.10 -7.92 -5.99
C SER A 466 -5.15 -6.52 -6.57
N ARG A 467 -4.11 -5.73 -6.34
CA ARG A 467 -4.03 -4.35 -6.83
C ARG A 467 -2.86 -4.21 -7.78
N PHE A 468 -3.09 -3.47 -8.86
CA PHE A 468 -2.09 -3.27 -9.89
C PHE A 468 -2.04 -1.82 -10.35
N TRP A 469 -0.90 -1.45 -10.94
CA TRP A 469 -0.80 -0.30 -11.84
C TRP A 469 -0.49 -0.80 -13.24
N LEU A 470 -1.25 -0.35 -14.23
CA LEU A 470 -0.98 -0.60 -15.65
C LEU A 470 -0.44 0.68 -16.29
N LEU A 471 0.73 0.61 -16.91
CA LEU A 471 1.37 1.72 -17.63
C LEU A 471 1.58 1.35 -19.10
N MET A 472 1.20 2.27 -19.98
CA MET A 472 1.58 2.25 -21.39
C MET A 472 2.58 3.37 -21.64
N GLU A 473 3.83 3.00 -21.89
CA GLU A 473 4.98 3.90 -21.95
C GLU A 473 5.54 3.98 -23.37
N ILE A 474 6.07 5.15 -23.73
CA ILE A 474 6.71 5.40 -25.03
C ILE A 474 8.22 5.22 -24.87
N ARG A 475 8.84 4.47 -25.80
CA ARG A 475 10.29 4.26 -25.88
C ARG A 475 10.88 5.08 -27.03
N ASP A 476 12.04 5.66 -26.78
CA ASP A 476 12.87 6.38 -27.76
C ASP A 476 14.29 5.83 -27.72
N GLN A 477 14.59 4.94 -28.65
CA GLN A 477 15.90 4.29 -28.79
C GLN A 477 17.04 5.31 -29.03
N ASN A 478 16.75 6.51 -29.51
CA ASN A 478 17.78 7.53 -29.74
C ASN A 478 18.30 8.15 -28.44
N ARG A 479 17.61 7.94 -27.31
CA ARG A 479 18.06 8.37 -25.98
C ARG A 479 19.09 7.44 -25.36
N LEU A 480 19.25 6.23 -25.89
CA LEU A 480 20.30 5.32 -25.45
C LEU A 480 21.65 5.84 -25.98
N ASP A 481 22.63 5.90 -25.09
CA ASP A 481 23.95 6.41 -25.40
C ASP A 481 24.66 5.43 -26.36
N LYS A 482 24.69 5.77 -27.66
CA LYS A 482 25.27 4.93 -28.72
C LYS A 482 26.78 4.70 -28.57
N THR A 483 27.41 5.31 -27.56
CA THR A 483 28.83 5.15 -27.22
C THR A 483 29.12 3.88 -26.40
N ILE A 484 28.09 3.21 -25.86
CA ILE A 484 28.25 1.94 -25.14
C ILE A 484 28.21 0.80 -26.17
N SER A 485 29.38 0.21 -26.42
CA SER A 485 29.62 -0.95 -27.30
C SER A 485 28.57 -2.05 -27.15
N SER A 486 28.23 -2.68 -28.28
CA SER A 486 27.36 -3.86 -28.45
C SER A 486 27.75 -5.12 -27.66
N GLU A 487 28.78 -5.07 -26.82
CA GLU A 487 29.27 -6.19 -26.01
C GLU A 487 28.80 -6.17 -24.56
N ARG A 488 28.23 -5.07 -24.05
CA ARG A 488 27.64 -5.05 -22.70
C ARG A 488 26.17 -5.42 -22.77
N GLN A 489 25.81 -6.55 -22.15
CA GLN A 489 24.44 -6.99 -21.95
C GLN A 489 23.61 -5.84 -21.36
N GLU A 490 22.58 -5.40 -22.08
CA GLU A 490 21.71 -4.32 -21.65
C GLU A 490 20.98 -4.75 -20.36
N ILE A 491 21.23 -4.03 -19.27
CA ILE A 491 20.55 -4.27 -17.99
C ILE A 491 19.11 -3.79 -18.16
N SER A 492 18.16 -4.68 -17.93
CA SER A 492 16.74 -4.34 -18.00
C SER A 492 16.34 -3.57 -16.75
N LEU A 493 15.68 -2.41 -16.92
CA LEU A 493 15.30 -1.53 -15.82
C LEU A 493 13.85 -1.08 -15.95
N LEU A 494 13.20 -0.83 -14.82
CA LEU A 494 11.92 -0.13 -14.79
C LEU A 494 12.10 1.36 -15.12
N SER A 495 11.03 1.99 -15.59
CA SER A 495 11.01 3.45 -15.74
C SER A 495 10.94 4.13 -14.36
N ARG A 496 11.21 5.44 -14.31
CA ARG A 496 11.03 6.24 -13.09
C ARG A 496 9.57 6.23 -12.60
N SER A 497 8.62 6.28 -13.53
CA SER A 497 7.18 6.18 -13.22
C SER A 497 6.87 4.82 -12.62
N GLY A 498 7.41 3.76 -13.21
CA GLY A 498 7.29 2.38 -12.73
C GLY A 498 7.79 2.23 -11.30
N HIS A 499 9.03 2.64 -11.03
CA HIS A 499 9.59 2.62 -9.67
C HIS A 499 8.72 3.38 -8.67
N ARG A 500 8.27 4.59 -9.01
CA ARG A 500 7.49 5.41 -8.07
C ARG A 500 6.12 4.81 -7.76
N LEU A 501 5.39 4.36 -8.78
CA LEU A 501 4.09 3.72 -8.61
C LEU A 501 4.20 2.37 -7.88
N ALA A 502 5.23 1.57 -8.18
CA ALA A 502 5.49 0.32 -7.48
C ALA A 502 5.78 0.55 -6.00
N THR A 503 6.59 1.56 -5.68
CA THR A 503 6.92 1.92 -4.29
C THR A 503 5.67 2.40 -3.55
N MET A 504 4.86 3.28 -4.17
CA MET A 504 3.61 3.76 -3.57
C MET A 504 2.59 2.64 -3.36
N LEU A 505 2.56 1.66 -4.27
CA LEU A 505 1.69 0.50 -4.17
C LEU A 505 2.08 -0.44 -3.02
N ASN A 506 3.38 -0.71 -2.86
CA ASN A 506 3.92 -1.66 -1.88
C ASN A 506 4.18 -1.05 -0.50
N PHE A 507 4.36 0.28 -0.41
CA PHE A 507 4.62 1.00 0.84
C PHE A 507 3.65 2.19 1.02
N PRO A 508 2.31 1.96 0.96
CA PRO A 508 1.34 3.05 0.98
C PRO A 508 1.41 3.83 2.31
N PRO A 509 1.13 5.15 2.29
CA PRO A 509 1.06 5.94 3.51
C PRO A 509 0.07 5.37 4.53
N VAL A 510 0.45 5.42 5.81
CA VAL A 510 -0.40 4.92 6.89
C VAL A 510 -1.44 5.97 7.26
N ILE A 511 -2.72 5.64 7.14
CA ILE A 511 -3.83 6.54 7.42
C ILE A 511 -4.45 6.20 8.78
N MET A 512 -4.53 7.22 9.64
CA MET A 512 -5.21 7.18 10.94
C MET A 512 -6.27 8.27 10.99
N GLN A 513 -7.23 8.09 11.89
CA GLN A 513 -8.34 9.00 12.06
C GLN A 513 -8.70 9.21 13.53
N SER A 514 -9.23 10.39 13.85
CA SER A 514 -9.65 10.75 15.19
C SER A 514 -10.85 9.92 15.66
N LEU A 515 -10.84 9.55 16.95
CA LEU A 515 -11.97 8.87 17.59
C LEU A 515 -13.12 9.85 17.97
N PRO A 516 -14.38 9.37 18.02
CA PRO A 516 -15.55 10.18 18.33
C PRO A 516 -15.72 10.47 19.84
N THR A 517 -14.62 10.70 20.56
CA THR A 517 -14.59 10.80 22.03
C THR A 517 -14.84 12.21 22.56
N GLY A 518 -15.07 13.20 21.70
CA GLY A 518 -15.28 14.61 22.10
C GLY A 518 -14.02 15.33 22.63
N LEU A 519 -12.95 14.59 22.94
CA LEU A 519 -11.65 15.11 23.34
C LEU A 519 -10.92 15.71 22.13
N SER A 520 -11.22 16.98 21.79
CA SER A 520 -10.44 17.73 20.81
C SER A 520 -9.05 17.99 21.36
N ARG A 521 -8.06 17.17 20.96
CA ARG A 521 -6.66 17.43 21.26
C ARG A 521 -6.07 18.35 20.19
N MET A 522 -5.26 19.32 20.64
CA MET A 522 -4.38 20.07 19.75
C MET A 522 -3.32 19.11 19.22
N VAL A 523 -3.30 18.96 17.90
CA VAL A 523 -2.32 18.12 17.21
C VAL A 523 -1.50 18.99 16.26
N HIS A 524 -0.27 18.58 16.00
CA HIS A 524 0.57 19.22 14.98
C HIS A 524 -0.05 19.05 13.60
N GLY A 525 -0.02 20.12 12.80
CA GLY A 525 -0.43 20.08 11.39
C GLY A 525 0.51 19.20 10.58
N GLU A 526 1.82 19.37 10.74
CA GLU A 526 2.84 18.58 10.05
C GLU A 526 4.03 18.35 10.99
N ILE A 527 4.63 17.15 10.94
CA ILE A 527 5.93 16.85 11.55
C ILE A 527 6.81 16.23 10.49
N ARG A 528 8.00 16.79 10.27
CA ARG A 528 9.01 16.23 9.36
C ARG A 528 10.11 15.56 10.17
N PHE A 529 10.49 14.35 9.77
CA PHE A 529 11.61 13.62 10.36
C PHE A 529 12.89 13.76 9.53
N LEU A 530 12.77 14.12 8.26
CA LEU A 530 13.89 14.55 7.42
C LEU A 530 13.85 16.07 7.21
N ALA A 531 15.02 16.69 7.18
CA ALA A 531 15.17 18.10 6.84
C ALA A 531 15.06 18.33 5.33
N GLU A 532 15.56 17.37 4.54
CA GLU A 532 15.57 17.39 3.08
C GLU A 532 15.15 16.02 2.51
N PRO A 533 14.49 15.96 1.34
CA PRO A 533 14.21 14.70 0.65
C PRO A 533 15.51 14.00 0.23
N LEU A 534 15.49 12.66 0.24
CA LEU A 534 16.53 11.90 -0.45
C LEU A 534 16.42 12.07 -1.97
N PRO A 535 17.53 11.85 -2.71
CA PRO A 535 17.50 11.80 -4.17
C PRO A 535 16.42 10.84 -4.69
N CYS A 536 15.82 11.16 -5.82
CA CYS A 536 14.67 10.39 -6.32
C CYS A 536 15.02 8.98 -6.83
N ASP A 537 16.30 8.73 -7.07
CA ASP A 537 16.87 7.41 -7.39
C ASP A 537 17.27 6.64 -6.12
N VAL A 538 17.03 7.17 -4.92
CA VAL A 538 17.35 6.51 -3.65
C VAL A 538 16.06 6.20 -2.90
N HIS A 539 15.85 4.90 -2.66
CA HIS A 539 14.75 4.39 -1.84
C HIS A 539 15.25 4.09 -0.43
N LEU A 540 14.58 4.66 0.58
CA LEU A 540 14.77 4.30 1.98
C LEU A 540 14.10 2.95 2.23
N LEU A 541 14.89 1.87 2.17
CA LEU A 541 14.37 0.52 2.35
C LEU A 541 14.06 0.21 3.82
N ASN A 542 14.91 0.70 4.74
CA ASN A 542 14.71 0.44 6.17
C ASN A 542 15.40 1.49 7.04
N ILE A 543 14.76 1.85 8.16
CA ILE A 543 15.41 2.48 9.31
C ILE A 543 14.87 1.79 10.57
N ARG A 544 15.76 1.16 11.35
CA ARG A 544 15.37 0.44 12.57
C ARG A 544 16.34 0.72 13.70
N THR A 545 15.84 0.87 14.92
CA THR A 545 16.72 0.92 16.10
C THR A 545 17.46 -0.40 16.25
N LEU A 546 18.75 -0.32 16.58
CA LEU A 546 19.55 -1.49 16.95
C LEU A 546 19.26 -1.90 18.39
N PRO A 547 19.59 -3.13 18.81
CA PRO A 547 19.62 -3.48 20.24
C PRO A 547 20.63 -2.61 21.00
N GLU A 548 20.38 -2.39 22.29
CA GLU A 548 21.36 -1.78 23.18
C GLU A 548 22.63 -2.65 23.25
N GLU A 549 23.82 -2.03 23.18
CA GLU A 549 25.07 -2.77 23.29
C GLU A 549 25.25 -3.31 24.70
N ALA A 550 25.55 -4.60 24.79
CA ALA A 550 25.69 -5.30 26.04
C ALA A 550 26.86 -4.73 26.88
N GLY A 551 26.53 -4.12 28.02
CA GLY A 551 27.31 -4.39 29.24
C GLY A 551 27.21 -5.88 29.59
N THR A 552 27.94 -6.36 30.60
CA THR A 552 28.08 -7.78 30.95
C THR A 552 26.79 -8.62 31.11
N ASP A 553 25.61 -7.99 31.12
CA ASP A 553 24.30 -8.63 30.95
C ASP A 553 23.63 -8.18 29.64
N ALA A 554 23.78 -8.98 28.59
CA ALA A 554 23.24 -8.70 27.27
C ALA A 554 21.71 -8.81 27.23
N THR A 555 21.01 -7.68 27.30
CA THR A 555 19.56 -7.63 27.09
C THR A 555 19.23 -7.18 25.67
N TYR A 556 19.27 -8.12 24.71
CA TYR A 556 18.81 -7.95 23.31
C TYR A 556 17.34 -7.48 23.17
N ASN A 557 16.63 -7.35 24.28
CA ASN A 557 15.22 -6.97 24.35
C ASN A 557 14.99 -5.44 24.41
N HIS A 558 16.04 -4.64 24.65
CA HIS A 558 15.93 -3.19 24.69
C HIS A 558 16.47 -2.53 23.41
N PRO A 559 15.70 -1.61 22.79
CA PRO A 559 16.21 -0.83 21.67
C PRO A 559 17.23 0.19 22.18
N SER A 560 18.32 0.34 21.44
CA SER A 560 19.26 1.45 21.62
C SER A 560 18.52 2.79 21.49
N LEU A 561 18.90 3.73 22.34
CA LEU A 561 18.34 5.08 22.38
C LEU A 561 18.97 6.01 21.33
N ASP A 562 20.12 5.64 20.78
CA ASP A 562 20.95 6.49 19.95
C ASP A 562 21.46 5.81 18.68
N ARG A 563 21.21 4.52 18.45
CA ARG A 563 21.70 3.80 17.27
C ARG A 563 20.60 3.17 16.43
N ALA A 564 20.72 3.35 15.12
CA ALA A 564 19.82 2.76 14.14
C ALA A 564 20.58 2.17 12.94
N LEU A 565 20.04 1.09 12.38
CA LEU A 565 20.43 0.57 11.07
C LEU A 565 19.60 1.27 10.00
N LEU A 566 20.28 1.96 9.09
CA LEU A 566 19.74 2.54 7.87
C LEU A 566 20.10 1.63 6.69
N VAL A 567 19.14 1.33 5.82
CA VAL A 567 19.35 0.60 4.56
C VAL A 567 18.79 1.41 3.40
N LEU A 568 19.64 1.69 2.42
CA LEU A 568 19.30 2.47 1.23
C LEU A 568 19.50 1.63 -0.03
N GLN A 569 18.60 1.82 -1.00
CA GLN A 569 18.67 1.20 -2.32
C GLN A 569 18.78 2.29 -3.37
N SER A 570 19.76 2.21 -4.28
CA SER A 570 19.74 3.03 -5.49
C SER A 570 18.96 2.32 -6.58
N ARG A 571 17.91 2.95 -7.11
CA ARG A 571 17.06 2.43 -8.18
C ARG A 571 17.40 3.14 -9.49
N ALA A 572 18.24 2.48 -10.30
CA ALA A 572 18.48 2.90 -11.66
C ALA A 572 17.18 2.80 -12.49
N ALA A 573 16.97 3.76 -13.40
CA ALA A 573 15.78 3.82 -14.23
C ALA A 573 16.15 3.75 -15.71
N ASP A 574 15.28 3.12 -16.50
CA ASP A 574 15.44 3.05 -17.94
C ASP A 574 15.30 4.44 -18.60
N CYS A 575 16.40 4.92 -19.19
CA CYS A 575 16.46 6.22 -19.85
C CYS A 575 15.87 6.24 -21.28
N SER A 576 15.60 5.07 -21.88
CA SER A 576 14.92 4.98 -23.18
C SER A 576 13.45 5.37 -23.09
N ILE A 577 12.84 5.34 -21.90
CA ILE A 577 11.43 5.71 -21.71
C ILE A 577 11.28 7.23 -21.75
N THR A 578 10.47 7.73 -22.68
CA THR A 578 10.21 9.16 -22.78
C THR A 578 9.30 9.62 -21.67
N VAL A 579 9.84 10.41 -20.77
CA VAL A 579 9.08 11.20 -19.80
C VAL A 579 8.57 12.43 -20.55
N SER A 580 7.24 12.63 -20.63
CA SER A 580 6.66 13.84 -21.26
C SER A 580 7.33 15.11 -20.69
N PRO A 581 7.55 16.18 -21.48
CA PRO A 581 8.17 17.42 -20.99
C PRO A 581 7.36 18.05 -19.84
N ASN A 582 6.05 17.82 -19.83
CA ASN A 582 5.13 18.22 -18.77
C ASN A 582 4.98 17.16 -17.66
N ASN A 583 5.70 16.04 -17.75
CA ASN A 583 5.71 15.00 -16.73
C ASN A 583 6.61 15.47 -15.57
N PRO A 584 6.01 15.74 -14.42
CA PRO A 584 6.70 16.34 -13.28
C PRO A 584 7.55 15.31 -12.50
N LEU A 585 7.70 14.08 -13.02
CA LEU A 585 8.69 13.07 -12.58
C LEU A 585 10.12 13.38 -13.03
N ASN A 586 10.35 14.51 -13.69
CA ASN A 586 11.69 15.00 -13.98
C ASN A 586 12.33 15.46 -12.66
N CYS A 587 13.10 14.58 -12.03
CA CYS A 587 13.99 14.99 -10.95
C CYS A 587 14.95 15.99 -11.57
N GLY A 588 14.90 17.24 -11.13
CA GLY A 588 15.90 18.22 -11.52
C GLY A 588 17.27 17.60 -11.27
N THR A 589 18.20 17.79 -12.20
CA THR A 589 19.62 17.48 -12.05
C THR A 589 20.24 18.40 -10.98
N GLN A 590 19.69 18.40 -9.77
CA GLN A 590 20.29 19.13 -8.68
C GLN A 590 21.46 18.29 -8.21
N LYS A 591 22.65 18.87 -8.38
CA LYS A 591 23.90 18.50 -7.71
C LYS A 591 23.78 18.75 -6.19
N SER A 592 22.67 18.36 -5.55
CA SER A 592 22.54 18.46 -4.10
C SER A 592 23.49 17.45 -3.47
N GLU A 593 24.04 17.82 -2.31
CA GLU A 593 24.75 16.88 -1.44
C GLU A 593 23.87 15.62 -1.30
N ARG A 594 24.38 14.43 -1.69
CA ARG A 594 23.68 13.16 -1.49
C ARG A 594 23.87 12.79 -0.03
N GLY A 595 23.01 13.31 0.84
CA GLY A 595 23.11 13.14 2.29
C GLY A 595 21.80 12.72 2.94
N VAL A 596 21.89 12.31 4.20
CA VAL A 596 20.73 12.01 5.06
C VAL A 596 20.73 13.01 6.21
N PHE A 597 19.71 13.87 6.23
CA PHE A 597 19.60 14.94 7.21
C PHE A 597 18.30 14.79 7.99
N PHE A 598 18.41 14.43 9.27
CA PHE A 598 17.26 14.30 10.15
C PHE A 598 16.88 15.65 10.78
N SER A 599 15.59 15.86 10.97
CA SER A 599 15.04 17.00 11.69
C SER A 599 15.07 16.74 13.20
N ASN A 600 15.42 17.76 13.99
CA ASN A 600 15.37 17.73 15.47
C ASN A 600 16.28 16.71 16.18
N VAL A 601 17.15 16.00 15.45
CA VAL A 601 18.19 15.13 16.02
C VAL A 601 19.51 15.39 15.30
N THR A 602 20.62 15.30 16.03
CA THR A 602 21.96 15.44 15.46
C THR A 602 22.52 14.06 15.16
N VAL A 603 23.08 13.86 13.98
CA VAL A 603 23.84 12.64 13.63
C VAL A 603 25.29 12.86 14.06
N THR A 604 25.81 12.00 14.93
CA THR A 604 27.19 12.09 15.43
C THR A 604 28.15 11.29 14.56
N SER A 605 27.74 10.10 14.11
CA SER A 605 28.55 9.25 13.23
C SER A 605 27.66 8.41 12.32
N ILE A 606 28.18 8.07 11.14
CA ILE A 606 27.60 7.08 10.24
C ILE A 606 28.71 6.10 9.88
N GLN A 607 28.46 4.80 10.05
CA GLN A 607 29.42 3.75 9.76
C GLN A 607 28.83 2.74 8.79
N ARG A 608 29.55 2.38 7.73
CA ARG A 608 29.11 1.34 6.80
C ARG A 608 29.13 -0.04 7.48
N THR A 609 28.19 -0.91 7.12
CA THR A 609 28.02 -2.23 7.74
C THR A 609 27.43 -3.23 6.75
N THR A 610 27.43 -4.51 7.12
CA THR A 610 26.71 -5.53 6.36
C THR A 610 25.20 -5.25 6.32
N LEU A 611 24.47 -5.84 5.36
CA LEU A 611 23.02 -5.65 5.26
C LEU A 611 22.25 -5.96 6.54
N THR A 612 22.76 -6.90 7.34
CA THR A 612 22.20 -7.30 8.64
C THR A 612 22.50 -6.31 9.78
N GLY A 613 23.49 -5.44 9.61
CA GLY A 613 23.98 -4.53 10.64
C GLY A 613 24.87 -5.18 11.71
N THR A 614 25.32 -6.42 11.48
CA THR A 614 26.05 -7.21 12.50
C THR A 614 27.56 -7.08 12.41
N MET A 615 28.09 -6.65 11.26
CA MET A 615 29.53 -6.51 11.03
C MET A 615 29.80 -5.10 10.48
N PRO A 616 30.00 -4.11 11.35
CA PRO A 616 30.48 -2.81 10.93
C PRO A 616 31.87 -2.95 10.32
N ASN A 617 32.10 -2.34 9.15
CA ASN A 617 33.37 -2.49 8.43
C ASN A 617 34.46 -1.48 8.89
N GLY A 618 34.16 -0.63 9.87
CA GLY A 618 35.08 0.39 10.38
C GLY A 618 35.08 1.71 9.58
N GLU A 619 34.43 1.76 8.42
CA GLU A 619 34.45 2.91 7.53
C GLU A 619 33.41 3.97 7.97
N GLU A 620 33.90 5.12 8.46
CA GLU A 620 33.05 6.28 8.72
C GLU A 620 32.72 7.02 7.43
N VAL A 621 31.44 7.36 7.28
CA VAL A 621 30.91 8.06 6.10
C VAL A 621 30.34 9.41 6.52
N SER A 622 30.61 10.45 5.74
CA SER A 622 30.03 11.77 5.99
C SER A 622 28.51 11.76 5.78
N PRO A 623 27.71 12.34 6.70
CA PRO A 623 26.27 12.51 6.50
C PRO A 623 25.88 13.29 5.24
N LYS A 624 26.81 14.08 4.68
CA LYS A 624 26.62 14.89 3.47
C LYS A 624 26.93 14.16 2.17
N ASN A 625 27.57 12.99 2.24
CA ASN A 625 28.03 12.26 1.06
C ASN A 625 27.78 10.76 1.21
N LEU A 626 26.56 10.41 1.58
CA LEU A 626 26.04 9.06 1.60
C LEU A 626 25.66 8.64 0.18
N ARG A 627 26.59 7.97 -0.51
CA ARG A 627 26.39 7.49 -1.89
C ARG A 627 26.12 6.00 -1.88
N VAL A 628 25.12 5.60 -2.65
CA VAL A 628 24.84 4.22 -3.03
C VAL A 628 24.99 4.15 -4.53
N ASP A 629 25.78 3.19 -5.01
CA ASP A 629 26.02 3.02 -6.44
C ASP A 629 24.72 2.60 -7.16
N PRO A 630 24.55 2.93 -8.46
CA PRO A 630 23.33 2.62 -9.18
C PRO A 630 23.02 1.13 -9.15
N HIS A 631 21.76 0.81 -8.79
CA HIS A 631 21.27 -0.57 -8.66
C HIS A 631 21.85 -1.37 -7.48
N GLU A 632 22.50 -0.72 -6.51
CA GLU A 632 23.04 -1.37 -5.31
C GLU A 632 22.21 -1.13 -4.05
N LEU A 633 22.49 -1.94 -3.02
CA LEU A 633 21.99 -1.81 -1.65
C LEU A 633 23.15 -1.57 -0.70
N GLU A 634 23.06 -0.53 0.12
CA GLU A 634 24.04 -0.28 1.17
C GLU A 634 23.38 -0.04 2.53
N SER A 635 24.09 -0.47 3.58
CA SER A 635 23.63 -0.37 4.96
C SER A 635 24.61 0.40 5.83
N PHE A 636 24.07 1.18 6.76
CA PHE A 636 24.82 2.05 7.64
C PHE A 636 24.29 1.98 9.08
N ILE A 637 25.18 1.97 10.06
CA ILE A 637 24.85 2.25 11.46
C ILE A 637 24.95 3.75 11.67
N ILE A 638 23.83 4.37 12.04
CA ILE A 638 23.75 5.79 12.40
C ILE A 638 23.75 5.90 13.92
N THR A 639 24.60 6.77 14.45
CA THR A 639 24.57 7.17 15.85
C THR A 639 24.04 8.59 15.96
N PHE A 640 23.10 8.81 16.87
CA PHE A 640 22.46 10.09 17.15
C PHE A 640 23.06 10.71 18.43
N GLY A 641 23.20 12.03 18.43
CA GLY A 641 23.58 12.79 19.61
C GLY A 641 22.42 12.92 20.60
N LYS A 642 22.74 13.04 21.89
CA LYS A 642 21.73 13.40 22.91
C LYS A 642 21.15 14.78 22.56
N SER A 643 19.83 14.85 22.38
CA SER A 643 19.14 16.11 22.13
C SER A 643 19.23 17.02 23.37
N ASN A 644 19.69 18.26 23.18
CA ASN A 644 19.51 19.35 24.15
C ASN A 644 18.03 19.80 24.16
N TYR A 645 17.11 18.95 24.61
CA TYR A 645 15.74 19.38 24.90
C TYR A 645 15.74 20.14 26.23
N ASN A 646 16.14 21.41 26.20
CA ASN A 646 15.83 22.36 27.26
C ASN A 646 14.32 22.61 27.22
N ASN A 647 13.54 21.81 27.94
CA ASN A 647 12.22 22.26 28.35
C ASN A 647 12.42 23.51 29.19
N GLY A 648 11.87 24.63 28.74
CA GLY A 648 11.69 25.85 29.53
C GLY A 648 10.74 25.58 30.70
N VAL A 649 11.23 24.86 31.70
CA VAL A 649 10.76 24.94 33.07
C VAL A 649 11.79 25.83 33.75
N GLU A 650 11.39 27.07 34.05
CA GLU A 650 12.14 27.92 34.97
C GLU A 650 12.45 27.10 36.22
N SER A 651 13.74 26.81 36.41
CA SER A 651 14.26 26.27 37.65
C SER A 651 14.10 27.37 38.71
N ASN A 652 13.02 27.29 39.49
CA ASN A 652 13.02 27.92 40.80
C ASN A 652 14.03 27.16 41.67
N ASN A 653 15.24 27.71 41.70
CA ASN A 653 16.23 27.45 42.73
C ASN A 653 15.55 27.58 44.10
N ASN A 654 15.48 26.48 44.84
CA ASN A 654 15.70 26.52 46.27
C ASN A 654 16.43 25.26 46.70
N ASN A 655 17.70 25.48 47.03
CA ASN A 655 18.55 24.62 47.83
C ASN A 655 17.77 23.98 48.98
N HIS A 656 17.97 22.68 49.22
CA HIS A 656 18.40 22.19 50.53
C HIS A 656 19.06 20.81 50.39
N SER A 657 20.34 20.77 50.74
CA SER A 657 21.17 19.58 50.83
C SER A 657 20.69 18.67 51.97
N ILE A 658 20.60 17.35 51.74
CA ILE A 658 20.89 16.37 52.80
C ILE A 658 21.63 15.19 52.18
N HIS A 659 22.95 15.17 52.39
CA HIS A 659 23.76 13.95 52.35
C HIS A 659 23.26 12.97 53.42
N LYS A 660 23.00 11.72 53.04
CA LYS A 660 23.13 10.59 53.97
C LYS A 660 23.66 9.36 53.23
N LYS A 661 24.94 9.08 53.50
CA LYS A 661 25.55 7.76 53.33
C LYS A 661 24.76 6.74 54.16
N MET A 662 24.45 5.59 53.58
CA MET A 662 24.14 4.40 54.36
C MET A 662 24.76 3.18 53.67
N SER A 663 25.84 2.72 54.27
CA SER A 663 26.56 1.47 54.06
C SER A 663 25.89 0.35 54.84
N ILE A 664 25.63 -0.80 54.23
CA ILE A 664 25.38 -2.08 54.92
C ILE A 664 25.87 -3.26 54.02
N PRO A 665 26.13 -4.47 54.53
CA PRO A 665 27.47 -5.05 54.58
C PRO A 665 27.59 -6.40 53.84
N THR A 666 28.83 -6.87 53.71
CA THR A 666 29.22 -8.22 53.28
C THR A 666 28.83 -9.30 54.28
N THR A 667 28.17 -10.38 53.82
CA THR A 667 28.17 -11.70 54.47
C THR A 667 28.04 -12.84 53.45
N THR A 668 29.14 -13.60 53.34
CA THR A 668 29.27 -15.07 53.26
C THR A 668 28.34 -15.91 52.39
N THR A 669 28.94 -16.40 51.30
CA THR A 669 29.13 -17.82 50.90
C THR A 669 28.16 -18.89 51.43
N THR A 670 27.43 -19.52 50.50
CA THR A 670 27.18 -20.97 50.54
C THR A 670 27.20 -21.53 49.12
N GLN A 671 28.21 -22.36 48.84
CA GLN A 671 28.22 -23.29 47.71
C GLN A 671 27.24 -24.43 47.99
N ILE A 672 26.41 -24.80 47.02
CA ILE A 672 26.10 -26.21 46.72
C ILE A 672 26.15 -26.38 45.20
N THR A 673 26.86 -27.43 44.81
CA THR A 673 27.25 -27.83 43.46
C THR A 673 26.36 -28.96 42.94
N VAL A 674 26.26 -29.02 41.60
CA VAL A 674 25.71 -30.06 40.71
C VAL A 674 24.20 -30.07 40.52
#